data_AF-A0A286A129-F1
#
_entry.id   AF-A0A286A129-F1
#
_cell.length_a   1.000
_cell.length_b   1.000
_cell.length_c   1.000
_cell.angle_alpha   90.00
_cell.angle_beta   90.00
_cell.angle_gamma   90.00
#
_symmetry.space_group_name_H-M   'P 1'
#
loop_
_entity.id
_entity.type
_entity.pdbx_description
1 polymer ?
#
loop_
_entity_poly.entity_id
_entity_poly.type
_entity_poly.pdbx_seq_one_letter_code
_entity_poly.pdbx_strand_id
1 'polypeptide(L)'
;MNEKMTQNVSSKSDDDEIDILEILVYLKSKWKFLLIFLILGIGFGGLFSMWLRPSFRSDILLQVNVKGNKQGLALGEMGALLDVSTPSAAEMELLKSRVVLDQVVEDERLCFSAVPLNKMDRLKHREGRMDLELLSIPRAFVEAKGELIARVTADSSAYEVLGLEGEVVLSGSVGETYRKPFAGDTLVICVKSLTATVGQTFLLNAVHPQTASASLLKGISISEEGKNSGIIRVSFEHRYADRVAAILNTIANTYLKQNIEMRSAEAKKTLAFLEEQLPGVKAKLDSAEQKLTSFRHANGTIDLSGETRVHLEKDVSLQQRLLELEQKKQEALRLFRAEHPTVRTIEEQQSRLRREIAKQQRSAASLPVVQQEVLSLQEEVEVNNKLYTNLLNNIQQLRVVQAGEVGNVRIVDQAYVPLKPAKPNRKLVFLGVVFAFLLLGCFIVYVRRMLSNGVCSSSEVEQATGIGVYGKLPMLDGKTQNDVYKPCVSTNPDDPFAEGIRALRTALEFSVFSDGKKILMVSGLVQGVGKSFVSTNLAASFAMSGKKVLLVDMDLRRGHLFKHSQKGLCEMLEKEDYSDEYVVHVMDNFYVLGSGARVVNPGGLLNSSRFSAFLDAFRDKYDLIVLDTPPVFQCSDALLVEKHADYLLCVLKHAAHTIESIQDALNTFDRSTETPLQKAFVFNKCERHAGYGYGSYGYYGYHKKY
;
A
#
# COMPACT_ATOMS: atom_id res chain seq x y z
N MET A 1 46.95 -12.90 25.57
CA MET A 1 47.34 -12.37 24.26
C MET A 1 47.91 -13.54 23.46
N ASN A 2 47.29 -14.19 22.49
CA ASN A 2 46.00 -14.14 21.81
C ASN A 2 45.76 -15.58 21.29
N GLU A 3 44.60 -16.19 21.55
CA GLU A 3 43.55 -16.42 20.55
C GLU A 3 44.02 -17.10 19.25
N LYS A 4 43.67 -18.39 19.10
CA LYS A 4 43.03 -19.01 17.93
C LYS A 4 43.07 -20.55 18.03
N MET A 5 42.14 -21.12 18.78
CA MET A 5 41.71 -22.51 18.62
C MET A 5 40.21 -22.60 18.89
N THR A 6 39.44 -22.06 17.96
CA THR A 6 38.00 -22.29 17.83
C THR A 6 37.68 -22.21 16.35
N GLN A 7 37.20 -23.33 15.79
CA GLN A 7 36.25 -23.48 14.67
C GLN A 7 36.59 -24.71 13.82
N ASN A 8 35.87 -25.80 14.09
CA ASN A 8 35.02 -26.46 13.09
C ASN A 8 34.42 -27.74 13.68
N VAL A 9 33.27 -27.58 14.34
CA VAL A 9 32.23 -28.62 14.35
C VAL A 9 30.99 -27.97 13.79
N SER A 10 30.84 -28.09 12.48
CA SER A 10 29.60 -27.85 11.75
C SER A 10 28.81 -29.16 11.77
N SER A 11 27.64 -29.16 12.39
CA SER A 11 26.51 -29.97 11.93
C SER A 11 25.21 -29.59 12.63
N LYS A 12 24.29 -29.04 11.81
CA LYS A 12 22.83 -28.97 11.97
C LYS A 12 22.26 -28.01 13.01
N SER A 13 22.16 -26.75 12.60
CA SER A 13 20.92 -25.98 12.76
C SER A 13 19.86 -26.61 11.84
N ASP A 14 18.88 -27.31 12.41
CA ASP A 14 17.60 -27.45 11.72
C ASP A 14 16.88 -26.10 11.93
N ASP A 15 16.54 -25.49 10.80
CA ASP A 15 15.92 -24.19 10.68
C ASP A 15 14.68 -24.07 11.58
N ASP A 16 14.55 -22.89 12.23
CA ASP A 16 13.26 -22.32 12.61
C ASP A 16 12.45 -22.02 11.33
N GLU A 17 12.12 -23.06 10.55
CA GLU A 17 11.12 -22.94 9.49
C GLU A 17 9.80 -22.69 10.20
N ILE A 18 9.32 -21.44 10.10
CA ILE A 18 7.95 -21.10 10.42
C ILE A 18 7.08 -22.03 9.59
N ASP A 19 6.50 -23.04 10.23
CA ASP A 19 5.73 -24.08 9.57
C ASP A 19 4.41 -23.45 9.07
N ILE A 20 4.46 -22.89 7.86
CA ILE A 20 3.37 -22.10 7.27
C ILE A 20 2.08 -22.93 7.24
N LEU A 21 2.23 -24.24 7.06
CA LEU A 21 1.14 -25.20 7.06
C LEU A 21 0.45 -25.27 8.43
N GLU A 22 1.22 -25.26 9.52
CA GLU A 22 0.72 -25.28 10.88
C GLU A 22 -0.02 -23.97 11.24
N ILE A 23 0.49 -22.83 10.76
CA ILE A 23 -0.20 -21.54 10.90
C ILE A 23 -1.54 -21.54 10.17
N LEU A 24 -1.60 -22.10 8.95
CA LEU A 24 -2.83 -22.20 8.16
C LEU A 24 -3.89 -23.11 8.82
N VAL A 25 -3.46 -24.24 9.38
CA VAL A 25 -4.33 -25.15 10.13
C VAL A 25 -4.87 -24.46 11.39
N TYR A 26 -4.01 -23.73 12.11
CA TYR A 26 -4.43 -22.98 13.29
C TYR A 26 -5.42 -21.85 12.95
N LEU A 27 -5.18 -21.09 11.88
CA LEU A 27 -6.10 -20.08 11.36
C LEU A 27 -7.46 -20.68 11.00
N LYS A 28 -7.48 -21.87 10.38
CA LYS A 28 -8.71 -22.63 10.08
C LYS A 28 -9.47 -23.00 11.36
N SER A 29 -8.78 -23.38 12.43
CA SER A 29 -9.41 -23.67 13.73
C SER A 29 -10.12 -22.43 14.32
N LYS A 30 -9.62 -21.23 14.03
CA LYS A 30 -10.16 -19.95 14.51
C LYS A 30 -10.99 -19.19 13.46
N TRP A 31 -11.53 -19.87 12.45
CA TRP A 31 -12.29 -19.24 11.36
C TRP A 31 -13.45 -18.33 11.82
N LYS A 32 -14.13 -18.65 12.93
CA LYS A 32 -15.19 -17.81 13.51
C LYS A 32 -14.67 -16.42 13.92
N PHE A 33 -13.43 -16.32 14.38
CA PHE A 33 -12.79 -15.07 14.75
C PHE A 33 -12.43 -14.25 13.51
N LEU A 34 -11.88 -14.90 12.48
CA LEU A 34 -11.61 -14.25 11.18
C LEU A 34 -12.89 -13.74 10.51
N LEU A 35 -14.01 -14.45 10.68
CA LEU A 35 -15.30 -14.04 10.16
C LEU A 35 -15.81 -12.72 10.78
N ILE A 36 -15.50 -12.46 12.05
CA ILE A 36 -15.82 -11.16 12.70
C ILE A 36 -15.04 -10.03 12.03
N PHE A 37 -13.74 -10.21 11.78
CA PHE A 37 -12.91 -9.22 11.08
C PHE A 37 -13.35 -9.01 9.63
N LEU A 38 -13.80 -10.07 8.95
CA LEU A 38 -14.38 -9.97 7.62
C LEU A 38 -15.65 -9.10 7.62
N ILE A 39 -16.58 -9.34 8.54
CA ILE A 39 -17.82 -8.54 8.67
C ILE A 39 -17.49 -7.08 8.99
N LEU A 40 -16.56 -6.83 9.91
CA LEU A 40 -16.10 -5.48 10.25
C LEU A 40 -15.46 -4.80 9.04
N GLY A 41 -14.62 -5.51 8.28
CA GLY A 41 -13.99 -5.01 7.07
C GLY A 41 -15.01 -4.65 5.98
N ILE A 42 -16.06 -5.46 5.79
CA ILE A 42 -17.15 -5.18 4.84
C ILE A 42 -17.94 -3.94 5.28
N GLY A 43 -18.32 -3.87 6.56
CA GLY A 43 -19.07 -2.72 7.11
C GLY A 43 -18.28 -1.42 7.03
N PHE A 44 -17.03 -1.45 7.49
CA PHE A 44 -16.15 -0.28 7.49
C PHE A 44 -15.72 0.10 6.06
N GLY A 45 -15.40 -0.87 5.21
CA GLY A 45 -15.07 -0.66 3.81
C GLY A 45 -16.23 -0.02 3.03
N GLY A 46 -17.47 -0.47 3.28
CA GLY A 46 -18.67 0.13 2.70
C GLY A 46 -18.86 1.58 3.13
N LEU A 47 -18.81 1.84 4.45
CA LEU A 47 -18.94 3.19 5.01
C LEU A 47 -17.82 4.13 4.53
N PHE A 48 -16.57 3.67 4.55
CA PHE A 48 -15.40 4.45 4.14
C PHE A 48 -15.42 4.75 2.64
N SER A 49 -15.79 3.77 1.81
CA SER A 49 -15.94 3.98 0.37
C SER A 49 -17.07 4.95 0.02
N MET A 50 -18.14 5.01 0.83
CA MET A 50 -19.23 5.98 0.67
C MET A 50 -18.82 7.38 1.16
N TRP A 51 -17.96 7.45 2.17
CA TRP A 51 -17.51 8.72 2.74
C TRP A 51 -16.52 9.47 1.82
N LEU A 52 -15.72 8.78 1.01
CA LEU A 52 -14.79 9.45 0.10
C LEU A 52 -15.53 10.29 -0.96
N ARG A 53 -15.11 11.56 -1.11
CA ARG A 53 -15.70 12.47 -2.10
C ARG A 53 -15.28 12.03 -3.51
N PRO A 54 -16.21 11.90 -4.46
CA PRO A 54 -15.85 11.67 -5.85
C PRO A 54 -15.11 12.88 -6.43
N SER A 55 -14.06 12.64 -7.20
CA SER A 55 -13.45 13.64 -8.07
C SER A 55 -13.62 13.24 -9.53
N PHE A 56 -13.85 14.23 -10.37
CA PHE A 56 -14.02 14.12 -11.80
C PHE A 56 -12.75 14.61 -12.49
N ARG A 57 -12.41 13.98 -13.60
CA ARG A 57 -11.26 14.33 -14.45
C ARG A 57 -11.74 14.51 -15.88
N SER A 58 -11.20 15.51 -16.56
CA SER A 58 -11.33 15.74 -18.00
C SER A 58 -9.98 16.20 -18.54
N ASP A 59 -9.81 16.09 -19.84
CA ASP A 59 -8.56 16.37 -20.54
C ASP A 59 -8.86 17.26 -21.76
N ILE A 60 -7.92 18.12 -22.14
CA ILE A 60 -7.89 18.85 -23.42
C ILE A 60 -6.64 18.48 -24.20
N LEU A 61 -6.72 18.56 -25.52
CA LEU A 61 -5.58 18.35 -26.42
C LEU A 61 -5.31 19.62 -27.22
N LEU A 62 -4.09 20.12 -27.11
CA LEU A 62 -3.58 21.28 -27.82
C LEU A 62 -2.47 20.82 -28.77
N GLN A 63 -2.54 21.20 -30.04
CA GLN A 63 -1.47 20.99 -31.00
C GLN A 63 -0.64 22.25 -31.14
N VAL A 64 0.68 22.09 -31.05
CA VAL A 64 1.69 23.12 -31.29
C VAL A 64 2.49 22.70 -32.51
N ASN A 65 2.81 23.62 -33.43
CA ASN A 65 3.73 23.28 -34.51
C ASN A 65 5.16 23.12 -33.99
N VAL A 66 5.74 21.94 -34.23
CA VAL A 66 7.13 21.60 -33.88
C VAL A 66 7.96 21.57 -35.16
N LYS A 67 9.26 21.91 -35.04
CA LYS A 67 10.22 21.89 -36.17
C LYS A 67 10.13 20.56 -36.93
N GLY A 68 9.79 20.65 -38.22
CA GLY A 68 9.78 19.52 -39.15
C GLY A 68 8.40 19.09 -39.65
N ASN A 69 7.31 19.55 -39.05
CA ASN A 69 5.96 19.18 -39.50
C ASN A 69 5.43 20.17 -40.56
N LYS A 70 5.86 19.99 -41.81
CA LYS A 70 5.50 20.83 -42.99
C LYS A 70 4.03 20.71 -43.44
N GLN A 71 3.07 20.46 -42.54
CA GLN A 71 1.68 20.15 -42.95
C GLN A 71 0.62 21.15 -42.50
N GLY A 72 0.99 22.24 -41.83
CA GLY A 72 -0.01 23.21 -41.35
C GLY A 72 0.46 24.63 -41.49
N LEU A 73 0.40 25.19 -42.70
CA LEU A 73 0.06 26.58 -43.02
C LEU A 73 0.37 26.83 -44.49
N ALA A 74 -0.60 27.37 -45.22
CA ALA A 74 -0.50 27.76 -46.63
C ALA A 74 0.38 29.02 -46.85
N LEU A 75 1.48 29.13 -46.09
CA LEU A 75 2.49 30.15 -46.22
C LEU A 75 3.77 29.43 -46.65
N GLY A 76 4.20 29.66 -47.88
CA GLY A 76 5.32 28.94 -48.51
C GLY A 76 6.65 29.00 -47.74
N GLU A 77 7.71 28.46 -48.34
CA GLU A 77 9.03 28.20 -47.72
C GLU A 77 9.75 29.41 -47.06
N MET A 78 9.19 30.62 -47.12
CA MET A 78 9.71 31.86 -46.50
C MET A 78 9.09 32.20 -45.12
N GLY A 79 8.07 31.48 -44.63
CA GLY A 79 7.50 31.65 -43.28
C GLY A 79 8.44 31.25 -42.12
N ALA A 80 9.57 30.60 -42.43
CA ALA A 80 10.56 30.10 -41.48
C ALA A 80 11.24 31.19 -40.61
N LEU A 81 11.16 32.46 -41.03
CA LEU A 81 11.73 33.61 -40.30
C LEU A 81 10.94 34.00 -39.04
N LEU A 82 9.64 33.66 -38.98
CA LEU A 82 8.77 33.88 -37.82
C LEU A 82 8.45 32.57 -37.09
N ASP A 83 8.52 31.45 -37.82
CA ASP A 83 8.28 30.11 -37.31
C ASP A 83 9.52 29.55 -36.58
N VAL A 84 9.99 30.29 -35.57
CA VAL A 84 10.85 29.70 -34.54
C VAL A 84 9.98 28.72 -33.78
N SER A 85 9.93 27.47 -34.25
CA SER A 85 9.14 26.43 -33.60
C SER A 85 9.68 26.26 -32.19
N THR A 86 8.87 26.68 -31.23
CA THR A 86 9.14 26.53 -29.81
C THR A 86 9.05 25.04 -29.47
N PRO A 87 10.03 24.48 -28.75
CA PRO A 87 9.90 23.13 -28.25
C PRO A 87 8.59 22.99 -27.47
N SER A 88 7.89 21.87 -27.60
CA SER A 88 6.65 21.61 -26.85
C SER A 88 6.85 21.77 -25.34
N ALA A 89 8.06 21.51 -24.84
CA ALA A 89 8.47 21.80 -23.47
C ALA A 89 8.35 23.28 -23.06
N ALA A 90 8.69 24.22 -23.94
CA ALA A 90 8.56 25.65 -23.68
C ALA A 90 7.07 26.06 -23.62
N GLU A 91 6.24 25.53 -24.51
CA GLU A 91 4.80 25.81 -24.51
C GLU A 91 4.08 25.21 -23.28
N MET A 92 4.50 24.04 -22.82
CA MET A 92 4.02 23.47 -21.56
C MET A 92 4.32 24.37 -20.36
N GLU A 93 5.46 25.06 -20.33
CA GLU A 93 5.79 26.03 -19.27
C GLU A 93 5.03 27.35 -19.43
N LEU A 94 4.77 27.79 -20.67
CA LEU A 94 3.93 28.97 -20.93
C LEU A 94 2.48 28.77 -20.50
N LEU A 95 1.92 27.56 -20.68
CA LEU A 95 0.61 27.17 -20.16
C LEU A 95 0.54 27.23 -18.62
N LYS A 96 1.66 26.99 -17.93
CA LYS A 96 1.76 27.11 -16.46
C LYS A 96 2.01 28.55 -16.00
N SER A 97 2.23 29.48 -16.93
CA SER A 97 2.57 30.85 -16.57
C SER A 97 1.40 31.55 -15.86
N ARG A 98 1.75 32.47 -14.97
CA ARG A 98 0.77 33.29 -14.24
C ARG A 98 -0.11 34.13 -15.17
N VAL A 99 0.40 34.53 -16.33
CA VAL A 99 -0.35 35.31 -17.32
C VAL A 99 -1.61 34.56 -17.78
N VAL A 100 -1.50 33.24 -17.96
CA VAL A 100 -2.65 32.39 -18.31
C VAL A 100 -3.46 32.04 -17.08
N LEU A 101 -2.81 31.57 -16.01
CA LEU A 101 -3.51 31.02 -14.85
C LEU A 101 -4.22 32.07 -13.99
N ASP A 102 -3.67 33.28 -13.84
CA ASP A 102 -4.30 34.34 -13.05
C ASP A 102 -5.59 34.82 -13.75
N GLN A 103 -5.57 34.94 -15.08
CA GLN A 103 -6.76 35.28 -15.87
C GLN A 103 -7.85 34.19 -15.74
N VAL A 104 -7.47 32.92 -15.79
CA VAL A 104 -8.41 31.80 -15.59
C VAL A 104 -9.01 31.83 -14.18
N VAL A 105 -8.21 32.13 -13.16
CA VAL A 105 -8.69 32.26 -11.77
C VAL A 105 -9.73 33.38 -11.65
N GLU A 106 -9.51 34.50 -12.34
CA GLU A 106 -10.45 35.63 -12.36
C GLU A 106 -11.74 35.31 -13.12
N ASP A 107 -11.64 34.72 -14.32
CA ASP A 107 -12.78 34.39 -15.18
C ASP A 107 -13.67 33.30 -14.56
N GLU A 108 -13.04 32.25 -14.00
CA GLU A 108 -13.77 31.14 -13.35
C GLU A 108 -14.09 31.41 -11.88
N ARG A 109 -13.69 32.56 -11.32
CA ARG A 109 -13.91 32.95 -9.92
C ARG A 109 -13.40 31.92 -8.91
N LEU A 110 -12.21 31.35 -9.16
CA LEU A 110 -11.63 30.27 -8.33
C LEU A 110 -11.16 30.74 -6.94
N CYS A 111 -11.20 32.05 -6.67
CA CYS A 111 -10.89 32.64 -5.37
C CYS A 111 -11.94 32.33 -4.31
N PHE A 112 -13.15 31.97 -4.71
CA PHE A 112 -14.28 31.76 -3.82
C PHE A 112 -14.69 30.30 -3.82
N SER A 113 -14.86 29.72 -2.63
CA SER A 113 -15.32 28.34 -2.50
C SER A 113 -16.30 28.20 -1.34
N ALA A 114 -17.34 27.39 -1.57
CA ALA A 114 -18.30 27.01 -0.54
C ALA A 114 -18.24 25.49 -0.33
N VAL A 115 -17.81 25.05 0.85
CA VAL A 115 -17.60 23.64 1.16
C VAL A 115 -18.67 23.15 2.13
N PRO A 116 -19.47 22.12 1.79
CA PRO A 116 -20.48 21.60 2.71
C PRO A 116 -19.81 20.95 3.95
N LEU A 117 -20.34 21.30 5.13
CA LEU A 117 -19.83 20.87 6.44
C LEU A 117 -20.48 19.57 6.95
N ASN A 118 -21.73 19.30 6.57
CA ASN A 118 -22.50 18.19 7.09
C ASN A 118 -21.95 16.82 6.68
N LYS A 119 -21.32 16.12 7.65
CA LYS A 119 -20.77 14.76 7.46
C LYS A 119 -21.86 13.71 7.14
N MET A 120 -23.08 13.91 7.64
CA MET A 120 -24.21 13.00 7.39
C MET A 120 -24.68 13.06 5.93
N ASP A 121 -24.70 14.27 5.36
CA ASP A 121 -25.08 14.50 3.96
C ASP A 121 -24.03 13.94 3.00
N ARG A 122 -22.76 13.95 3.44
CA ARG A 122 -21.65 13.28 2.75
C ARG A 122 -21.85 11.78 2.64
N LEU A 123 -22.27 11.13 3.73
CA LEU A 123 -22.54 9.69 3.74
C LEU A 123 -23.78 9.32 2.90
N LYS A 124 -24.82 10.17 2.92
CA LYS A 124 -26.08 9.95 2.18
C LYS A 124 -26.05 10.42 0.72
N HIS A 125 -24.92 10.95 0.24
CA HIS A 125 -24.78 11.53 -1.10
C HIS A 125 -25.80 12.63 -1.41
N ARG A 126 -26.17 13.42 -0.40
CA ARG A 126 -27.09 14.56 -0.53
C ARG A 126 -26.38 15.89 -0.34
N GLU A 127 -25.05 15.93 -0.37
CA GLU A 127 -24.29 17.19 -0.27
C GLU A 127 -24.76 18.16 -1.37
N GLY A 128 -25.33 19.29 -0.95
CA GLY A 128 -25.66 20.37 -1.86
C GLY A 128 -24.41 21.03 -2.44
N ARG A 129 -24.65 21.91 -3.40
CA ARG A 129 -23.66 22.74 -4.08
C ARG A 129 -24.05 24.21 -3.96
N MET A 130 -23.06 25.04 -3.71
CA MET A 130 -23.19 26.49 -3.68
C MET A 130 -22.01 27.07 -4.47
N ASP A 131 -22.30 27.80 -5.54
CA ASP A 131 -21.29 28.47 -6.34
C ASP A 131 -21.38 29.97 -6.09
N LEU A 132 -20.24 30.58 -5.78
CA LEU A 132 -20.12 31.99 -5.45
C LEU A 132 -19.59 32.75 -6.66
N GLU A 133 -20.19 33.89 -6.95
CA GLU A 133 -19.68 34.82 -7.97
C GLU A 133 -18.78 35.88 -7.35
N LEU A 134 -19.12 36.34 -6.14
CA LEU A 134 -18.38 37.35 -5.41
C LEU A 134 -18.43 37.04 -3.91
N LEU A 135 -17.28 37.08 -3.24
CA LEU A 135 -17.19 36.99 -1.79
C LEU A 135 -16.05 37.88 -1.27
N SER A 136 -16.39 38.89 -0.48
CA SER A 136 -15.42 39.74 0.22
C SER A 136 -15.62 39.58 1.71
N ILE A 137 -14.67 38.92 2.38
CA ILE A 137 -14.66 38.73 3.83
C ILE A 137 -13.71 39.78 4.45
N PRO A 138 -14.14 40.53 5.48
CA PRO A 138 -13.28 41.44 6.22
C PRO A 138 -12.00 40.75 6.73
N ARG A 139 -10.82 41.37 6.51
CA ARG A 139 -9.52 40.79 6.89
C ARG A 139 -9.42 40.51 8.39
N ALA A 140 -9.94 41.41 9.22
CA ALA A 140 -9.96 41.26 10.67
C ALA A 140 -10.67 39.98 11.13
N PHE A 141 -11.69 39.53 10.39
CA PHE A 141 -12.43 38.30 10.69
C PHE A 141 -11.64 37.03 10.31
N VAL A 142 -10.93 37.07 9.18
CA VAL A 142 -10.08 35.95 8.73
C VAL A 142 -8.87 35.77 9.66
N GLU A 143 -8.25 36.86 10.11
CA GLU A 143 -7.13 36.85 11.07
C GLU A 143 -7.54 36.31 12.45
N ALA A 144 -8.78 36.59 12.87
CA ALA A 144 -9.38 36.03 14.08
C ALA A 144 -9.75 34.54 13.97
N LYS A 145 -9.40 33.87 12.85
CA LYS A 145 -9.80 32.48 12.53
C LYS A 145 -11.32 32.27 12.52
N GLY A 146 -12.08 33.30 12.14
CA GLY A 146 -13.53 33.20 11.99
C GLY A 146 -13.91 32.35 10.78
N GLU A 147 -14.76 31.35 11.00
CA GLU A 147 -15.38 30.56 9.94
C GLU A 147 -16.74 31.17 9.57
N LEU A 148 -16.89 31.61 8.33
CA LEU A 148 -18.15 32.16 7.84
C LEU A 148 -19.00 31.03 7.25
N ILE A 149 -20.19 30.81 7.79
CA ILE A 149 -21.03 29.65 7.42
C ILE A 149 -22.31 30.14 6.75
N ALA A 150 -22.60 29.68 5.53
CA ALA A 150 -23.90 29.89 4.89
C ALA A 150 -24.85 28.72 5.20
N ARG A 151 -26.03 29.00 5.74
CA ARG A 151 -27.12 28.05 5.97
C ARG A 151 -28.23 28.29 4.96
N VAL A 152 -28.69 27.22 4.30
CA VAL A 152 -29.79 27.28 3.33
C VAL A 152 -31.13 27.32 4.07
N THR A 153 -31.94 28.34 3.80
CA THR A 153 -33.22 28.59 4.49
C THR A 153 -34.43 28.22 3.66
N ALA A 154 -34.35 28.34 2.33
CA ALA A 154 -35.36 27.89 1.39
C ALA A 154 -34.71 27.03 0.30
N ASP A 155 -35.40 25.98 -0.14
CA ASP A 155 -34.85 25.01 -1.09
C ASP A 155 -34.32 25.72 -2.34
N SER A 156 -32.99 25.68 -2.49
CA SER A 156 -32.23 26.20 -3.63
C SER A 156 -32.44 27.69 -4.00
N SER A 157 -33.09 28.51 -3.14
CA SER A 157 -33.42 29.91 -3.48
C SER A 157 -32.94 30.96 -2.46
N ALA A 158 -32.82 30.61 -1.18
CA ALA A 158 -32.42 31.56 -0.13
C ALA A 158 -31.39 30.98 0.84
N TYR A 159 -30.53 31.86 1.36
CA TYR A 159 -29.49 31.52 2.31
C TYR A 159 -29.32 32.59 3.38
N GLU A 160 -28.80 32.17 4.54
CA GLU A 160 -28.39 33.03 5.64
C GLU A 160 -26.90 32.82 5.90
N VAL A 161 -26.15 33.90 6.07
CA VAL A 161 -24.74 33.87 6.45
C VAL A 161 -24.65 34.05 7.97
N LEU A 162 -24.00 33.10 8.62
CA LEU A 162 -23.79 33.01 10.05
C LEU A 162 -22.35 33.44 10.39
N GLY A 163 -22.22 34.24 11.46
CA GLY A 163 -20.95 34.69 12.02
C GLY A 163 -20.35 33.73 13.04
N LEU A 164 -19.40 34.24 13.84
CA LEU A 164 -18.58 33.47 14.79
C LEU A 164 -19.39 32.84 15.94
N GLU A 165 -20.45 33.50 16.40
CA GLU A 165 -21.29 33.05 17.51
C GLU A 165 -22.62 32.42 17.03
N GLY A 166 -22.76 32.20 15.72
CA GLY A 166 -23.99 31.71 15.09
C GLY A 166 -25.04 32.79 14.88
N GLU A 167 -24.69 34.06 15.03
CA GLU A 167 -25.55 35.19 14.70
C GLU A 167 -25.80 35.28 13.19
N VAL A 168 -27.04 35.61 12.79
CA VAL A 168 -27.39 35.83 11.39
C VAL A 168 -26.84 37.19 10.96
N VAL A 169 -25.73 37.17 10.23
CA VAL A 169 -25.08 38.37 9.72
C VAL A 169 -25.86 38.90 8.53
N LEU A 170 -26.29 38.05 7.59
CA LEU A 170 -26.92 38.47 6.34
C LEU A 170 -27.89 37.42 5.83
N SER A 171 -29.05 37.85 5.33
CA SER A 171 -30.00 36.98 4.61
C SER A 171 -30.03 37.43 3.16
N GLY A 172 -29.92 36.49 2.22
CA GLY A 172 -29.86 36.78 0.79
C GLY A 172 -30.53 35.71 -0.07
N SER A 173 -30.87 36.11 -1.29
CA SER A 173 -31.38 35.23 -2.34
C SER A 173 -30.34 34.99 -3.44
N VAL A 174 -30.51 33.90 -4.20
CA VAL A 174 -29.59 33.52 -5.28
C VAL A 174 -29.68 34.52 -6.44
N GLY A 175 -28.54 34.95 -6.96
CA GLY A 175 -28.43 35.89 -8.10
C GLY A 175 -28.36 37.38 -7.73
N GLU A 176 -28.61 37.75 -6.47
CA GLU A 176 -28.49 39.13 -6.00
C GLU A 176 -27.18 39.37 -5.23
N THR A 177 -26.64 40.59 -5.33
CA THR A 177 -25.45 41.00 -4.57
C THR A 177 -25.85 41.75 -3.31
N TYR A 178 -25.48 41.22 -2.16
CA TYR A 178 -25.75 41.86 -0.87
C TYR A 178 -24.47 42.45 -0.26
N ARG A 179 -24.60 43.62 0.35
CA ARG A 179 -23.50 44.34 1.03
C ARG A 179 -23.96 44.72 2.43
N LYS A 180 -23.21 44.32 3.46
CA LYS A 180 -23.52 44.67 4.86
C LYS A 180 -22.26 44.95 5.67
N PRO A 181 -22.25 45.99 6.53
CA PRO A 181 -21.15 46.22 7.46
C PRO A 181 -21.00 45.05 8.44
N PHE A 182 -19.79 44.50 8.56
CA PHE A 182 -19.44 43.38 9.42
C PHE A 182 -17.95 43.44 9.82
N ALA A 183 -17.63 43.18 11.09
CA ALA A 183 -16.25 43.11 11.60
C ALA A 183 -15.34 44.31 11.21
N GLY A 184 -15.89 45.53 11.18
CA GLY A 184 -15.16 46.77 10.86
C GLY A 184 -15.01 47.09 9.37
N ASP A 185 -15.52 46.24 8.46
CA ASP A 185 -15.51 46.46 7.01
C ASP A 185 -16.87 46.02 6.40
N THR A 186 -16.98 45.86 5.08
CA THR A 186 -18.20 45.43 4.38
C THR A 186 -18.09 43.99 3.89
N LEU A 187 -18.98 43.12 4.38
CA LEU A 187 -19.21 41.79 3.81
C LEU A 187 -19.99 41.93 2.50
N VAL A 188 -19.44 41.40 1.41
CA VAL A 188 -20.11 41.33 0.10
C VAL A 188 -20.23 39.88 -0.32
N ILE A 189 -21.44 39.47 -0.70
CA ILE A 189 -21.70 38.12 -1.20
C ILE A 189 -22.65 38.15 -2.40
N CYS A 190 -22.31 37.38 -3.44
CA CYS A 190 -23.17 37.06 -4.57
C CYS A 190 -23.08 35.55 -4.84
N VAL A 191 -24.23 34.88 -4.85
CA VAL A 191 -24.34 33.44 -5.11
C VAL A 191 -24.86 33.25 -6.52
N LYS A 192 -24.08 32.59 -7.37
CA LYS A 192 -24.41 32.34 -8.78
C LYS A 192 -25.46 31.25 -8.92
N SER A 193 -25.28 30.15 -8.21
CA SER A 193 -26.19 29.01 -8.22
C SER A 193 -26.14 28.26 -6.91
N LEU A 194 -27.31 27.83 -6.44
CA LEU A 194 -27.47 27.04 -5.22
C LEU A 194 -28.31 25.80 -5.56
N THR A 195 -27.79 24.63 -5.24
CA THR A 195 -28.49 23.34 -5.38
C THR A 195 -28.33 22.60 -4.07
N ALA A 196 -29.19 22.90 -3.11
CA ALA A 196 -29.07 22.43 -1.73
C ALA A 196 -30.45 22.34 -1.08
N THR A 197 -30.58 21.43 -0.11
CA THR A 197 -31.81 21.27 0.68
C THR A 197 -31.83 22.21 1.88
N VAL A 198 -33.02 22.58 2.37
CA VAL A 198 -33.16 23.38 3.61
C VAL A 198 -32.34 22.78 4.76
N GLY A 199 -31.62 23.64 5.48
CA GLY A 199 -30.80 23.29 6.65
C GLY A 199 -29.37 22.87 6.35
N GLN A 200 -28.96 22.79 5.08
CA GLN A 200 -27.56 22.52 4.73
C GLN A 200 -26.66 23.72 5.00
N THR A 201 -25.46 23.46 5.52
CA THR A 201 -24.47 24.47 5.87
C THR A 201 -23.20 24.34 5.02
N PHE A 202 -22.69 25.49 4.58
CA PHE A 202 -21.52 25.63 3.73
C PHE A 202 -20.50 26.56 4.40
N LEU A 203 -19.26 26.12 4.49
CA LEU A 203 -18.14 26.98 4.86
C LEU A 203 -17.76 27.85 3.66
N LEU A 204 -17.86 29.17 3.82
CA LEU A 204 -17.48 30.15 2.81
C LEU A 204 -16.02 30.55 2.99
N ASN A 205 -15.22 30.29 1.96
CA ASN A 205 -13.81 30.63 1.94
C ASN A 205 -13.51 31.59 0.78
N ALA A 206 -12.81 32.68 1.09
CA ALA A 206 -12.22 33.58 0.11
C ALA A 206 -10.70 33.52 0.25
N VAL A 207 -10.01 33.15 -0.83
CA VAL A 207 -8.55 33.12 -0.89
C VAL A 207 -8.02 34.21 -1.81
N HIS A 208 -6.78 34.65 -1.55
CA HIS A 208 -6.12 35.62 -2.42
C HIS A 208 -5.88 35.02 -3.83
N PRO A 209 -6.00 35.80 -4.92
CA PRO A 209 -5.84 35.30 -6.29
C PRO A 209 -4.54 34.51 -6.52
N GLN A 210 -3.43 34.96 -5.93
CA GLN A 210 -2.14 34.26 -6.02
C GLN A 210 -2.15 32.85 -5.37
N THR A 211 -2.90 32.68 -4.28
CA THR A 211 -3.06 31.37 -3.62
C THR A 211 -3.97 30.46 -4.44
N ALA A 212 -5.00 31.04 -5.07
CA ALA A 212 -5.86 30.32 -6.00
C ALA A 212 -5.10 29.86 -7.24
N SER A 213 -4.26 30.70 -7.86
CA SER A 213 -3.45 30.30 -9.02
C SER A 213 -2.39 29.27 -8.67
N ALA A 214 -1.75 29.37 -7.50
CA ALA A 214 -0.86 28.32 -7.00
C ALA A 214 -1.60 26.98 -6.75
N SER A 215 -2.85 27.03 -6.28
CA SER A 215 -3.68 25.83 -6.07
C SER A 215 -4.13 25.22 -7.40
N LEU A 216 -4.49 26.06 -8.37
CA LEU A 216 -4.82 25.65 -9.73
C LEU A 216 -3.61 24.98 -10.40
N LEU A 217 -2.42 25.60 -10.33
CA LEU A 217 -1.19 25.04 -10.87
C LEU A 217 -0.87 23.65 -10.30
N LYS A 218 -1.07 23.43 -8.99
CA LYS A 218 -0.89 22.13 -8.35
C LYS A 218 -1.92 21.08 -8.81
N GLY A 219 -3.12 21.52 -9.21
CA GLY A 219 -4.20 20.65 -9.66
C GLY A 219 -4.16 20.30 -11.16
N ILE A 220 -3.39 21.05 -11.96
CA ILE A 220 -3.25 20.81 -13.39
C ILE A 220 -2.07 19.86 -13.65
N SER A 221 -2.28 18.90 -14.54
CA SER A 221 -1.23 18.03 -15.08
C SER A 221 -1.07 18.29 -16.58
N ILE A 222 0.14 18.64 -17.01
CA ILE A 222 0.47 18.92 -18.41
C ILE A 222 1.52 17.92 -18.87
N SER A 223 1.26 17.25 -19.99
CA SER A 223 2.15 16.24 -20.56
C SER A 223 2.06 16.24 -22.08
N GLU A 224 3.16 15.91 -22.76
CA GLU A 224 3.18 15.70 -24.20
C GLU A 224 2.77 14.25 -24.55
N GLU A 225 1.90 14.09 -25.54
CA GLU A 225 1.41 12.80 -26.01
C GLU A 225 2.36 12.21 -27.06
N GLY A 226 3.46 11.61 -26.59
CA GLY A 226 4.55 11.11 -27.43
C GLY A 226 5.76 12.05 -27.45
N LYS A 227 6.93 11.54 -27.88
CA LYS A 227 8.15 12.37 -27.95
C LYS A 227 8.11 13.22 -29.23
N ASN A 228 8.17 14.55 -29.10
CA ASN A 228 8.11 15.51 -30.22
C ASN A 228 6.85 15.35 -31.07
N SER A 229 5.72 14.98 -30.46
CA SER A 229 4.45 14.88 -31.18
C SER A 229 3.83 16.25 -31.43
N GLY A 230 4.21 17.26 -30.62
CA GLY A 230 3.56 18.57 -30.65
C GLY A 230 2.15 18.56 -30.08
N ILE A 231 1.69 17.44 -29.50
CA ILE A 231 0.36 17.32 -28.89
C ILE A 231 0.52 17.41 -27.37
N ILE A 232 0.02 18.49 -26.79
CA ILE A 232 0.03 18.76 -25.36
C ILE A 232 -1.33 18.38 -24.79
N ARG A 233 -1.31 17.43 -23.86
CA ARG A 233 -2.46 17.05 -23.03
C ARG A 233 -2.44 17.84 -21.74
N VAL A 234 -3.54 18.53 -21.44
CA VAL A 234 -3.76 19.19 -20.16
C VAL A 234 -4.93 18.52 -19.45
N SER A 235 -4.68 18.02 -18.25
CA SER A 235 -5.65 17.32 -17.41
C SER A 235 -5.91 18.11 -16.14
N PHE A 236 -7.17 18.13 -15.69
CA PHE A 236 -7.55 18.75 -14.42
C PHE A 236 -8.53 17.87 -13.65
N GLU A 237 -8.42 17.87 -12.33
CA GLU A 237 -9.30 17.13 -11.42
C GLU A 237 -10.08 18.10 -10.51
N HIS A 238 -11.40 17.96 -10.46
CA HIS A 238 -12.25 18.77 -9.59
C HIS A 238 -13.42 17.99 -9.02
N ARG A 239 -14.03 18.50 -7.95
CA ARG A 239 -15.22 17.91 -7.30
C ARG A 239 -16.46 17.93 -8.20
N TYR A 240 -16.59 18.96 -9.03
CA TYR A 240 -17.76 19.18 -9.89
C TYR A 240 -17.37 18.99 -11.35
N ALA A 241 -18.09 18.11 -12.05
CA ALA A 241 -17.78 17.67 -13.42
C ALA A 241 -17.84 18.81 -14.44
N ASP A 242 -18.86 19.67 -14.34
CA ASP A 242 -19.06 20.86 -15.17
C ASP A 242 -17.92 21.87 -15.00
N ARG A 243 -17.44 22.06 -13.76
CA ARG A 243 -16.32 22.97 -13.47
C ARG A 243 -15.00 22.45 -14.06
N VAL A 244 -14.77 21.13 -14.11
CA VAL A 244 -13.57 20.58 -14.77
C VAL A 244 -13.53 21.01 -16.23
N ALA A 245 -14.64 20.83 -16.95
CA ALA A 245 -14.73 21.15 -18.37
C ALA A 245 -14.62 22.66 -18.61
N ALA A 246 -15.33 23.48 -17.81
CA ALA A 246 -15.28 24.93 -17.91
C ALA A 246 -13.85 25.46 -17.70
N ILE A 247 -13.20 25.07 -16.60
CA ILE A 247 -11.84 25.54 -16.28
C ILE A 247 -10.84 25.16 -17.37
N LEU A 248 -10.86 23.92 -17.87
CA LEU A 248 -9.95 23.49 -18.92
C LEU A 248 -10.19 24.23 -20.25
N ASN A 249 -11.45 24.40 -20.65
CA ASN A 249 -11.78 25.14 -21.87
C ASN A 249 -11.38 26.62 -21.74
N THR A 250 -11.56 27.23 -20.57
CA THR A 250 -11.10 28.59 -20.27
C THR A 250 -9.57 28.68 -20.33
N ILE A 251 -8.82 27.71 -19.79
CA ILE A 251 -7.35 27.64 -19.94
C ILE A 251 -6.94 27.59 -21.41
N ALA A 252 -7.56 26.71 -22.20
CA ALA A 252 -7.26 26.55 -23.61
C ALA A 252 -7.49 27.86 -24.40
N ASN A 253 -8.65 28.49 -24.18
CA ASN A 253 -9.05 29.70 -24.89
C ASN A 253 -8.20 30.90 -24.46
N THR A 254 -7.91 31.06 -23.18
CA THR A 254 -7.05 32.13 -22.66
C THR A 254 -5.64 32.00 -23.20
N TYR A 255 -5.08 30.79 -23.23
CA TYR A 255 -3.76 30.56 -23.81
C TYR A 255 -3.73 30.79 -25.32
N LEU A 256 -4.73 30.32 -26.06
CA LEU A 256 -4.85 30.58 -27.50
C LEU A 256 -4.91 32.08 -27.79
N LYS A 257 -5.74 32.82 -27.05
CA LYS A 257 -5.87 34.28 -27.15
C LYS A 257 -4.53 34.96 -26.87
N GLN A 258 -3.86 34.58 -25.78
CA GLN A 258 -2.55 35.13 -25.42
C GLN A 258 -1.49 34.84 -26.51
N ASN A 259 -1.52 33.65 -27.11
CA ASN A 259 -0.59 33.29 -28.19
C ASN A 259 -0.80 34.17 -29.44
N ILE A 260 -2.05 34.36 -29.85
CA ILE A 260 -2.41 35.22 -30.98
C ILE A 260 -2.01 36.68 -30.70
N GLU A 261 -2.28 37.19 -29.50
CA GLU A 261 -1.93 38.56 -29.12
C GLU A 261 -0.42 38.80 -29.11
N MET A 262 0.37 37.88 -28.53
CA MET A 262 1.83 37.98 -28.54
C MET A 262 2.38 37.96 -29.98
N ARG A 263 1.88 37.07 -30.83
CA ARG A 263 2.31 36.99 -32.24
C ARG A 263 1.91 38.19 -33.06
N SER A 264 0.70 38.71 -32.88
CA SER A 264 0.26 39.94 -33.53
C SER A 264 1.14 41.13 -33.09
N ALA A 265 1.50 41.21 -31.81
CA ALA A 265 2.40 42.25 -31.30
C ALA A 265 3.83 42.14 -31.86
N GLU A 266 4.38 40.93 -31.99
CA GLU A 266 5.67 40.67 -32.64
C GLU A 266 5.63 41.04 -34.12
N ALA A 267 4.61 40.58 -34.84
CA ALA A 267 4.42 40.86 -36.26
C ALA A 267 4.29 42.37 -36.51
N LYS A 268 3.55 43.09 -35.65
CA LYS A 268 3.42 44.56 -35.73
C LYS A 268 4.77 45.28 -35.60
N LYS A 269 5.64 44.84 -34.67
CA LYS A 269 6.97 45.44 -34.51
C LYS A 269 7.87 45.17 -35.73
N THR A 270 7.88 43.94 -36.21
CA THR A 270 8.66 43.57 -37.40
C THR A 270 8.16 44.30 -38.64
N LEU A 271 6.84 44.38 -38.82
CA LEU A 271 6.21 45.09 -39.92
C LEU A 271 6.59 46.58 -39.90
N ALA A 272 6.52 47.24 -38.75
CA ALA A 272 6.92 48.64 -38.62
C ALA A 272 8.40 48.85 -39.04
N PHE A 273 9.28 47.94 -38.64
CA PHE A 273 10.69 47.97 -39.05
C PHE A 273 10.85 47.80 -40.57
N LEU A 274 10.17 46.83 -41.18
CA LEU A 274 10.27 46.61 -42.63
C LEU A 274 9.64 47.75 -43.44
N GLU A 275 8.52 48.31 -43.00
CA GLU A 275 7.89 49.47 -43.63
C GLU A 275 8.77 50.72 -43.55
N GLU A 276 9.56 50.90 -42.49
CA GLU A 276 10.55 51.98 -42.38
C GLU A 276 11.73 51.79 -43.34
N GLN A 277 12.16 50.55 -43.59
CA GLN A 277 13.27 50.25 -44.51
C GLN A 277 12.85 50.25 -46.00
N LEU A 278 11.57 50.02 -46.30
CA LEU A 278 11.06 49.86 -47.67
C LEU A 278 11.33 51.09 -48.56
N PRO A 279 11.12 52.36 -48.13
CA PRO A 279 11.45 53.54 -48.93
C PRO A 279 12.94 53.62 -49.28
N GLY A 280 13.82 53.22 -48.36
CA GLY A 280 15.27 53.22 -48.59
C GLY A 280 15.70 52.21 -49.65
N VAL A 281 15.10 51.01 -49.64
CA VAL A 281 15.35 49.99 -50.68
C VAL A 281 14.74 50.43 -52.02
N LYS A 282 13.54 51.01 -52.01
CA LYS A 282 12.90 51.55 -53.21
C LYS A 282 13.72 52.69 -53.84
N ALA A 283 14.22 53.63 -53.04
CA ALA A 283 15.06 54.73 -53.54
C ALA A 283 16.38 54.22 -54.16
N LYS A 284 16.95 53.13 -53.62
CA LYS A 284 18.12 52.46 -54.23
C LYS A 284 17.77 51.81 -55.57
N LEU A 285 16.63 51.15 -55.67
CA LEU A 285 16.13 50.59 -56.93
C LEU A 285 15.87 51.69 -57.97
N ASP A 286 15.13 52.74 -57.61
CA ASP A 286 14.83 53.87 -58.49
C ASP A 286 16.12 54.55 -58.99
N SER A 287 17.11 54.71 -58.11
CA SER A 287 18.42 55.25 -58.48
C SER A 287 19.18 54.31 -59.44
N ALA A 288 19.18 53.00 -59.20
CA ALA A 288 19.80 52.03 -60.09
C ALA A 288 19.11 52.01 -61.48
N GLU A 289 17.77 52.07 -61.51
CA GLU A 289 16.99 52.15 -62.75
C GLU A 289 17.28 53.45 -63.52
N GLN A 290 17.39 54.59 -62.84
CA GLN A 290 17.76 55.87 -63.44
C GLN A 290 19.19 55.85 -64.00
N LYS A 291 20.15 55.24 -63.30
CA LYS A 291 21.52 55.07 -63.81
C LYS A 291 21.52 54.20 -65.06
N LEU A 292 20.82 53.07 -65.04
CA LEU A 292 20.69 52.19 -66.20
C LEU A 292 20.03 52.90 -67.39
N THR A 293 18.96 53.67 -67.13
CA THR A 293 18.21 54.39 -68.15
C THR A 293 19.04 55.53 -68.76
N SER A 294 19.70 56.33 -67.93
CA SER A 294 20.59 57.41 -68.40
C SER A 294 21.78 56.86 -69.20
N PHE A 295 22.36 55.73 -68.78
CA PHE A 295 23.40 55.04 -69.53
C PHE A 295 22.91 54.53 -70.89
N ARG A 296 21.71 53.93 -70.95
CA ARG A 296 21.08 53.48 -72.20
C ARG A 296 20.75 54.64 -73.15
N HIS A 297 20.36 55.81 -72.62
CA HIS A 297 20.14 57.00 -73.44
C HIS A 297 21.44 57.57 -74.03
N ALA A 298 22.53 57.56 -73.27
CA ALA A 298 23.83 58.09 -73.73
C ALA A 298 24.51 57.19 -74.77
N ASN A 299 24.39 55.86 -74.63
CA ASN A 299 25.13 54.88 -75.44
C ASN A 299 24.27 54.07 -76.43
N GLY A 300 22.97 54.34 -76.49
CA GLY A 300 22.00 53.61 -77.34
C GLY A 300 21.50 52.30 -76.71
N THR A 301 20.48 51.70 -77.33
CA THR A 301 19.93 50.40 -76.89
C THR A 301 20.84 49.27 -77.32
N ILE A 302 21.63 48.75 -76.37
CA ILE A 302 22.49 47.59 -76.58
C ILE A 302 21.69 46.35 -76.21
N ASP A 303 21.41 45.49 -77.19
CA ASP A 303 20.78 44.19 -76.93
C ASP A 303 21.84 43.20 -76.44
N LEU A 304 21.57 42.56 -75.31
CA LEU A 304 22.47 41.57 -74.72
C LEU A 304 22.33 40.26 -75.49
N SER A 305 23.45 39.64 -75.84
CA SER A 305 23.45 38.31 -76.44
C SER A 305 22.85 37.28 -75.46
N GLY A 306 22.33 36.17 -76.01
CA GLY A 306 21.75 35.08 -75.20
C GLY A 306 22.73 34.49 -74.17
N GLU A 307 24.02 34.46 -74.49
CA GLU A 307 25.08 34.00 -73.58
C GLU A 307 25.24 34.97 -72.39
N THR A 308 25.22 36.29 -72.62
CA THR A 308 25.35 37.30 -71.55
C THR A 308 24.13 37.34 -70.63
N ARG A 309 22.91 37.05 -71.12
CA ARG A 309 21.72 36.88 -70.26
C ARG A 309 21.84 35.68 -69.31
N VAL A 310 22.36 34.55 -69.79
CA VAL A 310 22.58 33.37 -68.94
C VAL A 310 23.64 33.66 -67.88
N HIS A 311 24.68 34.45 -68.23
CA HIS A 311 25.65 34.92 -67.24
C HIS A 311 25.04 35.84 -66.19
N LEU A 312 24.20 36.79 -66.60
CA LEU A 312 23.46 37.68 -65.70
C LEU A 312 22.60 36.88 -64.70
N GLU A 313 21.77 35.96 -65.19
CA GLU A 313 20.90 35.14 -64.34
C GLU A 313 21.70 34.32 -63.32
N LYS A 314 22.83 33.75 -63.76
CA LYS A 314 23.72 32.98 -62.89
C LYS A 314 24.37 33.87 -61.84
N ASP A 315 24.88 35.04 -62.20
CA ASP A 315 25.51 35.95 -61.25
C ASP A 315 24.50 36.49 -60.23
N VAL A 316 23.32 36.93 -60.69
CA VAL A 316 22.24 37.35 -59.80
C VAL A 316 21.85 36.22 -58.84
N SER A 317 21.77 34.97 -59.30
CA SER A 317 21.48 33.82 -58.42
C SER A 317 22.58 33.54 -57.36
N LEU A 318 23.85 33.77 -57.71
CA LEU A 318 24.98 33.63 -56.80
C LEU A 318 25.01 34.77 -55.77
N GLN A 319 24.72 36.01 -56.21
CA GLN A 319 24.59 37.16 -55.33
C GLN A 319 23.41 37.01 -54.37
N GLN A 320 22.29 36.46 -54.83
CA GLN A 320 21.15 36.11 -53.97
C GLN A 320 21.56 35.13 -52.86
N ARG A 321 22.24 34.03 -53.21
CA ARG A 321 22.74 33.07 -52.20
C ARG A 321 23.78 33.68 -51.26
N LEU A 322 24.63 34.58 -51.75
CA LEU A 322 25.60 35.28 -50.91
C LEU A 322 24.88 36.15 -49.86
N LEU A 323 23.85 36.88 -50.30
CA LEU A 323 23.02 37.70 -49.42
C LEU A 323 22.26 36.85 -48.40
N GLU A 324 21.69 35.72 -48.82
CA GLU A 324 21.05 34.77 -47.89
C GLU A 324 22.02 34.25 -46.83
N LEU A 325 23.25 33.91 -47.22
CA LEU A 325 24.29 33.50 -46.27
C LEU A 325 24.70 34.66 -45.35
N GLU A 326 24.69 35.89 -45.84
CA GLU A 326 24.96 37.08 -45.02
C GLU A 326 23.87 37.32 -43.99
N GLN A 327 22.61 37.19 -44.36
CA GLN A 327 21.48 37.21 -43.42
C GLN A 327 21.62 36.11 -42.36
N LYS A 328 21.88 34.86 -42.77
CA LYS A 328 22.12 33.74 -41.85
C LYS A 328 23.31 33.97 -40.93
N LYS A 329 24.37 34.63 -41.42
CA LYS A 329 25.52 35.02 -40.59
C LYS A 329 25.11 36.03 -39.53
N GLN A 330 24.35 37.08 -39.91
CA GLN A 330 23.87 38.08 -38.96
C GLN A 330 22.98 37.45 -37.88
N GLU A 331 22.09 36.52 -38.24
CA GLU A 331 21.29 35.74 -37.29
C GLU A 331 22.16 34.89 -36.37
N ALA A 332 23.16 34.18 -36.91
CA ALA A 332 24.07 33.35 -36.14
C ALA A 332 24.90 34.19 -35.14
N LEU A 333 25.34 35.38 -35.53
CA LEU A 333 26.09 36.31 -34.67
C LEU A 333 25.25 36.89 -33.53
N ARG A 334 23.91 36.89 -33.63
CA ARG A 334 23.03 37.25 -32.50
C ARG A 334 23.02 36.19 -31.39
N LEU A 335 23.30 34.93 -31.74
CA LEU A 335 23.23 33.78 -30.83
C LEU A 335 24.62 33.26 -30.43
N PHE A 336 25.62 33.44 -31.28
CA PHE A 336 26.95 32.83 -31.16
C PHE A 336 28.07 33.86 -31.37
N ARG A 337 29.23 33.63 -30.76
CA ARG A 337 30.44 34.41 -31.03
C ARG A 337 31.01 34.08 -32.41
N ALA A 338 31.78 35.00 -32.98
CA ALA A 338 32.38 34.87 -34.32
C ALA A 338 33.20 33.58 -34.53
N GLU A 339 33.78 33.02 -33.46
CA GLU A 339 34.60 31.81 -33.53
C GLU A 339 33.80 30.49 -33.55
N HIS A 340 32.47 30.55 -33.35
CA HIS A 340 31.64 29.34 -33.26
C HIS A 340 31.63 28.57 -34.60
N PRO A 341 31.64 27.22 -34.59
CA PRO A 341 31.70 26.41 -35.82
C PRO A 341 30.62 26.74 -36.85
N THR A 342 29.41 27.09 -36.41
CA THR A 342 28.31 27.49 -37.33
C THR A 342 28.62 28.80 -38.06
N VAL A 343 29.24 29.78 -37.41
CA VAL A 343 29.62 31.05 -38.06
C VAL A 343 30.76 30.81 -39.04
N ARG A 344 31.78 30.01 -38.66
CA ARG A 344 32.90 29.65 -39.54
C ARG A 344 32.46 28.89 -40.79
N THR A 345 31.55 27.93 -40.66
CA THR A 345 31.02 27.18 -41.82
C THR A 345 30.27 28.09 -42.79
N ILE A 346 29.50 29.07 -42.28
CA ILE A 346 28.86 30.10 -43.12
C ILE A 346 29.91 30.98 -43.80
N GLU A 347 30.95 31.43 -43.09
CA GLU A 347 32.04 32.23 -43.66
C GLU A 347 32.82 31.48 -44.75
N GLU A 348 33.07 30.19 -44.56
CA GLU A 348 33.67 29.33 -45.58
C GLU A 348 32.79 29.24 -46.81
N GLN A 349 31.47 29.04 -46.65
CA GLN A 349 30.52 29.03 -47.76
C GLN A 349 30.49 30.39 -48.48
N GLN A 350 30.45 31.51 -47.74
CA GLN A 350 30.54 32.87 -48.32
C GLN A 350 31.83 33.06 -49.12
N SER A 351 32.97 32.58 -48.60
CA SER A 351 34.26 32.66 -49.30
C SER A 351 34.30 31.84 -50.58
N ARG A 352 33.61 30.70 -50.62
CA ARG A 352 33.48 29.86 -51.83
C ARG A 352 32.62 30.57 -52.88
N LEU A 353 31.45 31.09 -52.48
CA LEU A 353 30.58 31.86 -53.38
C LEU A 353 31.27 33.11 -53.91
N ARG A 354 31.97 33.88 -53.07
CA ARG A 354 32.73 35.06 -53.52
C ARG A 354 33.79 34.71 -54.56
N ARG A 355 34.44 33.55 -54.43
CA ARG A 355 35.40 33.05 -55.45
C ARG A 355 34.70 32.65 -56.75
N GLU A 356 33.51 32.07 -56.68
CA GLU A 356 32.70 31.74 -57.85
C GLU A 356 32.21 32.99 -58.58
N ILE A 357 31.69 33.98 -57.85
CA ILE A 357 31.28 35.29 -58.39
C ILE A 357 32.47 35.96 -59.07
N ALA A 358 33.64 36.03 -58.39
CA ALA A 358 34.85 36.61 -58.99
C ALA A 358 35.31 35.87 -60.26
N LYS A 359 35.07 34.56 -60.37
CA LYS A 359 35.35 33.78 -61.58
C LYS A 359 34.37 34.12 -62.71
N GLN A 360 33.09 34.33 -62.40
CA GLN A 360 32.09 34.79 -63.38
C GLN A 360 32.41 36.21 -63.87
N GLN A 361 32.74 37.13 -62.95
CA GLN A 361 33.12 38.51 -63.29
C GLN A 361 34.37 38.59 -64.19
N ARG A 362 35.38 37.71 -63.97
CA ARG A 362 36.54 37.62 -64.87
C ARG A 362 36.16 37.12 -66.28
N SER A 363 35.12 36.30 -66.39
CA SER A 363 34.61 35.83 -67.68
C SER A 363 33.80 36.93 -68.38
N ALA A 364 33.16 37.83 -67.62
CA ALA A 364 32.52 39.04 -68.14
C ALA A 364 33.54 40.12 -68.57
N ALA A 365 34.79 40.07 -68.11
CA ALA A 365 35.85 41.02 -68.47
C ALA A 365 36.35 40.89 -69.93
N SER A 366 35.94 39.85 -70.66
CA SER A 366 36.18 39.75 -72.11
C SER A 366 35.14 40.50 -72.95
N LEU A 367 34.10 41.05 -72.33
CA LEU A 367 33.08 41.85 -73.00
C LEU A 367 33.61 43.29 -73.24
N PRO A 368 33.17 43.97 -74.31
CA PRO A 368 33.42 45.40 -74.51
C PRO A 368 33.00 46.24 -73.29
N VAL A 369 33.78 47.28 -72.97
CA VAL A 369 33.59 48.13 -71.77
C VAL A 369 32.16 48.65 -71.61
N VAL A 370 31.50 49.02 -72.71
CA VAL A 370 30.11 49.51 -72.69
C VAL A 370 29.11 48.39 -72.33
N GLN A 371 29.35 47.15 -72.76
CA GLN A 371 28.50 46.00 -72.41
C GLN A 371 28.69 45.59 -70.95
N GLN A 372 29.91 45.72 -70.41
CA GLN A 372 30.21 45.45 -69.00
C GLN A 372 29.47 46.41 -68.06
N GLU A 373 29.46 47.71 -68.38
CA GLU A 373 28.78 48.72 -67.57
C GLU A 373 27.24 48.52 -67.58
N VAL A 374 26.67 48.21 -68.75
CA VAL A 374 25.23 47.86 -68.86
C VAL A 374 24.90 46.63 -68.03
N LEU A 375 25.75 45.60 -68.07
CA LEU A 375 25.56 44.37 -67.32
C LEU A 375 25.57 44.64 -65.81
N SER A 376 26.56 45.37 -65.31
CA SER A 376 26.66 45.72 -63.89
C SER A 376 25.47 46.56 -63.41
N LEU A 377 25.01 47.53 -64.21
CA LEU A 377 23.83 48.34 -63.88
C LEU A 377 22.54 47.50 -63.92
N GLN A 378 22.43 46.52 -64.82
CA GLN A 378 21.31 45.58 -64.84
C GLN A 378 21.32 44.63 -63.65
N GLU A 379 22.49 44.12 -63.25
CA GLU A 379 22.66 43.34 -62.02
C GLU A 379 22.18 44.14 -60.80
N GLU A 380 22.62 45.40 -60.67
CA GLU A 380 22.19 46.28 -59.58
C GLU A 380 20.66 46.46 -59.55
N VAL A 381 20.03 46.67 -60.70
CA VAL A 381 18.57 46.78 -60.81
C VAL A 381 17.89 45.47 -60.43
N GLU A 382 18.36 44.33 -60.94
CA GLU A 382 17.72 43.04 -60.72
C GLU A 382 17.84 42.58 -59.25
N VAL A 383 19.01 42.80 -58.64
CA VAL A 383 19.25 42.51 -57.21
C VAL A 383 18.36 43.39 -56.33
N ASN A 384 18.30 44.70 -56.59
CA ASN A 384 17.47 45.62 -55.81
C ASN A 384 15.97 45.36 -56.02
N ASN A 385 15.54 44.98 -57.23
CA ASN A 385 14.16 44.60 -57.52
C ASN A 385 13.77 43.34 -56.75
N LYS A 386 14.62 42.30 -56.81
CA LYS A 386 14.42 41.06 -56.02
C LYS A 386 14.35 41.33 -54.52
N LEU A 387 15.22 42.21 -54.01
CA LEU A 387 15.18 42.65 -52.61
C LEU A 387 13.88 43.37 -52.26
N TYR A 388 13.45 44.30 -53.10
CA TYR A 388 12.22 45.05 -52.93
C TYR A 388 11.00 44.12 -52.94
N THR A 389 10.89 43.21 -53.91
CA THR A 389 9.79 42.25 -53.99
C THR A 389 9.79 41.28 -52.81
N ASN A 390 10.96 40.87 -52.32
CA ASN A 390 11.06 40.02 -51.12
C ASN A 390 10.59 40.75 -49.86
N LEU A 391 10.99 42.01 -49.67
CA LEU A 391 10.50 42.83 -48.56
C LEU A 391 8.99 43.05 -48.66
N LEU A 392 8.47 43.33 -49.86
CA LEU A 392 7.04 43.49 -50.09
C LEU A 392 6.26 42.22 -49.75
N ASN A 393 6.73 41.07 -50.22
CA ASN A 393 6.12 39.76 -49.90
C ASN A 393 6.14 39.51 -48.38
N ASN A 394 7.25 39.81 -47.71
CA ASN A 394 7.35 39.67 -46.25
C ASN A 394 6.38 40.61 -45.50
N ILE A 395 6.24 41.86 -45.95
CA ILE A 395 5.27 42.81 -45.39
C ILE A 395 3.85 42.28 -45.58
N GLN A 396 3.49 41.79 -46.77
CA GLN A 396 2.16 41.23 -47.04
C GLN A 396 1.86 40.01 -46.15
N GLN A 397 2.82 39.10 -45.96
CA GLN A 397 2.68 37.96 -45.07
C GLN A 397 2.52 38.38 -43.59
N LEU A 398 3.32 39.35 -43.13
CA LEU A 398 3.24 39.89 -41.77
C LEU A 398 1.91 40.59 -41.50
N ARG A 399 1.29 41.24 -42.49
CA ARG A 399 -0.06 41.82 -42.36
C ARG A 399 -1.12 40.77 -42.07
N VAL A 400 -1.02 39.58 -42.68
CA VAL A 400 -1.91 38.45 -42.41
C VAL A 400 -1.74 37.95 -40.98
N VAL A 401 -0.49 37.81 -40.51
CA VAL A 401 -0.22 37.41 -39.10
C VAL A 401 -0.70 38.47 -38.11
N GLN A 402 -0.49 39.75 -38.41
CA GLN A 402 -0.94 40.87 -37.57
C GLN A 402 -2.48 40.91 -37.45
N ALA A 403 -3.20 40.57 -38.52
CA ALA A 403 -4.67 40.50 -38.51
C ALA A 403 -5.24 39.45 -37.54
N GLY A 404 -4.39 38.61 -36.93
CA GLY A 404 -4.76 37.75 -35.80
C GLY A 404 -5.44 36.44 -36.19
N GLU A 405 -5.38 36.04 -37.46
CA GLU A 405 -6.04 34.83 -37.95
C GLU A 405 -5.22 33.55 -37.74
N VAL A 406 -3.91 33.66 -37.48
CA VAL A 406 -2.99 32.52 -37.41
C VAL A 406 -2.21 32.50 -36.10
N GLY A 407 -2.56 31.57 -35.21
CA GLY A 407 -1.77 31.20 -34.03
C GLY A 407 -0.89 29.97 -34.29
N ASN A 408 0.15 29.75 -33.46
CA ASN A 408 0.99 28.55 -33.54
C ASN A 408 0.37 27.33 -32.81
N VAL A 409 -0.75 27.57 -32.13
CA VAL A 409 -1.44 26.62 -31.27
C VAL A 409 -2.84 26.42 -31.83
N ARG A 410 -3.29 25.17 -31.87
CA ARG A 410 -4.65 24.80 -32.23
C ARG A 410 -5.25 23.89 -31.15
N ILE A 411 -6.52 24.12 -30.84
CA ILE A 411 -7.28 23.20 -29.99
C ILE A 411 -7.69 22.00 -30.85
N VAL A 412 -7.21 20.80 -30.50
CA VAL A 412 -7.54 19.53 -31.17
C VAL A 412 -8.79 18.94 -30.58
N ASP A 413 -8.86 18.90 -29.25
CA ASP A 413 -9.98 18.35 -28.50
C ASP A 413 -10.33 19.25 -27.31
N GLN A 414 -11.64 19.48 -27.11
CA GLN A 414 -12.18 20.32 -26.05
C GLN A 414 -12.58 19.47 -24.85
N ALA A 415 -12.57 20.06 -23.65
CA ALA A 415 -12.95 19.35 -22.44
C ALA A 415 -14.46 19.11 -22.44
N TYR A 416 -14.86 17.85 -22.29
CA TYR A 416 -16.25 17.46 -22.07
C TYR A 416 -16.55 17.29 -20.58
N VAL A 417 -17.84 17.34 -20.22
CA VAL A 417 -18.31 17.11 -18.85
C VAL A 417 -18.35 15.60 -18.57
N PRO A 418 -17.50 15.07 -17.68
CA PRO A 418 -17.42 13.63 -17.42
C PRO A 418 -18.67 13.13 -16.67
N LEU A 419 -19.28 12.05 -17.17
CA LEU A 419 -20.47 11.42 -16.56
C LEU A 419 -20.13 10.56 -15.33
N LYS A 420 -18.90 10.08 -15.20
CA LYS A 420 -18.45 9.18 -14.13
C LYS A 420 -17.27 9.78 -13.37
N PRO A 421 -17.19 9.58 -12.04
CA PRO A 421 -16.05 10.05 -11.26
C PRO A 421 -14.80 9.22 -11.57
N ALA A 422 -13.65 9.89 -11.65
CA ALA A 422 -12.35 9.28 -11.92
C ALA A 422 -11.72 8.65 -10.67
N LYS A 423 -11.88 9.29 -9.50
CA LYS A 423 -11.36 8.79 -8.22
C LYS A 423 -12.36 9.01 -7.08
N PRO A 424 -12.22 8.25 -5.98
CA PRO A 424 -11.48 6.99 -5.89
C PRO A 424 -12.23 5.84 -6.56
N ASN A 425 -11.51 4.82 -7.02
CA ASN A 425 -12.14 3.58 -7.47
C ASN A 425 -12.71 2.85 -6.24
N ARG A 426 -14.01 3.04 -6.00
CA ARG A 426 -14.75 2.52 -4.83
C ARG A 426 -14.51 1.03 -4.60
N LYS A 427 -14.40 0.24 -5.68
CA LYS A 427 -14.15 -1.20 -5.59
C LYS A 427 -12.77 -1.52 -5.04
N LEU A 428 -11.73 -0.81 -5.49
CA LEU A 428 -10.37 -1.00 -5.02
C LEU A 428 -10.20 -0.56 -3.56
N VAL A 429 -10.79 0.57 -3.18
CA VAL A 429 -10.77 1.04 -1.78
C VAL A 429 -11.48 0.05 -0.87
N PHE A 430 -12.68 -0.41 -1.25
CA PHE A 430 -13.43 -1.41 -0.50
C PHE A 430 -12.62 -2.71 -0.32
N LEU A 431 -12.06 -3.24 -1.40
CA LEU A 431 -11.26 -4.47 -1.36
C LEU A 431 -10.01 -4.31 -0.49
N GLY A 432 -9.33 -3.17 -0.59
CA GLY A 432 -8.16 -2.85 0.23
C GLY A 432 -8.48 -2.81 1.73
N VAL A 433 -9.60 -2.20 2.13
CA VAL A 433 -10.03 -2.15 3.54
C VAL A 433 -10.40 -3.55 4.05
N VAL A 434 -11.18 -4.32 3.27
CA VAL A 434 -11.55 -5.69 3.65
C VAL A 434 -10.31 -6.56 3.84
N PHE A 435 -9.34 -6.46 2.93
CA PHE A 435 -8.09 -7.20 3.02
C PHE A 435 -7.26 -6.79 4.24
N ALA A 436 -7.17 -5.49 4.55
CA ALA A 436 -6.46 -5.00 5.72
C ALA A 436 -7.06 -5.53 7.04
N PHE A 437 -8.38 -5.59 7.16
CA PHE A 437 -9.05 -6.17 8.33
C PHE A 437 -8.82 -7.68 8.44
N LEU A 438 -8.80 -8.41 7.32
CA LEU A 438 -8.51 -9.83 7.32
C LEU A 438 -7.07 -10.09 7.78
N LEU A 439 -6.10 -9.34 7.28
CA LEU A 439 -4.71 -9.40 7.73
C LEU A 439 -4.58 -9.08 9.22
N LEU A 440 -5.28 -8.06 9.71
CA LEU A 440 -5.30 -7.72 11.14
C LEU A 440 -5.86 -8.87 11.98
N GLY A 441 -6.92 -9.53 11.52
CA GLY A 441 -7.48 -10.72 12.14
C GLY A 441 -6.46 -11.86 12.21
N CYS A 442 -5.78 -12.16 11.11
CA CYS A 442 -4.72 -13.18 11.07
C CYS A 442 -3.56 -12.84 12.02
N PHE A 443 -3.14 -11.58 12.05
CA PHE A 443 -2.07 -11.10 12.93
C PHE A 443 -2.43 -11.26 14.40
N ILE A 444 -3.65 -10.85 14.81
CA ILE A 444 -4.10 -11.02 16.20
C ILE A 444 -4.18 -12.49 16.60
N VAL A 445 -4.63 -13.37 15.69
CA VAL A 445 -4.65 -14.82 15.92
C VAL A 445 -3.23 -15.36 16.12
N TYR A 446 -2.28 -14.92 15.31
CA TYR A 446 -0.87 -15.31 15.41
C TYR A 446 -0.22 -14.82 16.70
N VAL A 447 -0.37 -13.55 17.06
CA VAL A 447 0.16 -13.01 18.33
C VAL A 447 -0.43 -13.75 19.53
N ARG A 448 -1.73 -14.06 19.49
CA ARG A 448 -2.39 -14.81 20.56
C ARG A 448 -1.85 -16.24 20.68
N ARG A 449 -1.41 -16.85 19.57
CA ARG A 449 -0.69 -18.14 19.57
C ARG A 449 0.72 -18.00 20.14
N MET A 450 1.45 -16.96 19.78
CA MET A 450 2.79 -16.70 20.30
C MET A 450 2.81 -16.51 21.83
N LEU A 451 1.72 -15.98 22.40
CA LEU A 451 1.57 -15.81 23.85
C LEU A 451 1.12 -17.08 24.60
N SER A 452 0.81 -18.18 23.90
CA SER A 452 0.45 -19.47 24.54
C SER A 452 1.62 -20.45 24.53
N ASN A 453 2.32 -20.58 25.67
CA ASN A 453 3.57 -21.34 25.83
C ASN A 453 3.38 -22.82 26.21
N GLY A 454 2.32 -23.48 25.73
CA GLY A 454 2.05 -24.88 26.08
C GLY A 454 2.92 -25.87 25.29
N VAL A 455 3.64 -26.77 25.98
CA VAL A 455 4.46 -27.81 25.35
C VAL A 455 3.57 -28.80 24.60
N CYS A 456 3.87 -29.00 23.32
CA CYS A 456 3.14 -29.89 22.42
C CYS A 456 3.98 -31.10 21.98
N SER A 457 5.31 -30.97 21.98
CA SER A 457 6.22 -32.02 21.52
C SER A 457 6.68 -32.93 22.64
N SER A 458 6.79 -34.24 22.35
CA SER A 458 7.41 -35.21 23.26
C SER A 458 8.92 -35.09 23.28
N SER A 459 9.56 -34.82 22.13
CA SER A 459 11.02 -34.66 22.06
C SER A 459 11.51 -33.48 22.91
N GLU A 460 10.74 -32.39 22.94
CA GLU A 460 11.01 -31.20 23.75
C GLU A 460 11.01 -31.52 25.25
N VAL A 461 10.05 -32.33 25.72
CA VAL A 461 10.03 -32.79 27.12
C VAL A 461 11.19 -33.73 27.41
N GLU A 462 11.45 -34.71 26.54
CA GLU A 462 12.52 -35.70 26.73
C GLU A 462 13.90 -35.02 26.76
N GLN A 463 14.16 -34.08 25.87
CA GLN A 463 15.42 -33.34 25.82
C GLN A 463 15.62 -32.43 27.04
N ALA A 464 14.55 -31.79 27.51
CA ALA A 464 14.64 -30.86 28.63
C ALA A 464 14.66 -31.54 30.01
N THR A 465 14.09 -32.75 30.14
CA THR A 465 13.97 -33.46 31.42
C THR A 465 14.85 -34.69 31.54
N GLY A 466 15.32 -35.26 30.43
CA GLY A 466 16.02 -36.54 30.40
C GLY A 466 15.14 -37.76 30.67
N ILE A 467 13.81 -37.59 30.79
CA ILE A 467 12.83 -38.63 31.11
C ILE A 467 12.00 -38.96 29.88
N GLY A 468 11.81 -40.26 29.60
CA GLY A 468 11.06 -40.74 28.44
C GLY A 468 9.56 -40.46 28.51
N VAL A 469 8.96 -40.17 27.36
CA VAL A 469 7.51 -40.04 27.18
C VAL A 469 6.96 -41.34 26.60
N TYR A 470 6.27 -42.13 27.41
CA TYR A 470 5.87 -43.51 27.07
C TYR A 470 4.56 -43.61 26.28
N GLY A 471 3.85 -42.48 26.08
CA GLY A 471 2.65 -42.47 25.26
C GLY A 471 1.99 -41.11 25.10
N LYS A 472 1.18 -41.00 24.05
CA LYS A 472 0.27 -39.87 23.78
C LYS A 472 -1.15 -40.40 23.68
N LEU A 473 -1.96 -40.12 24.69
CA LEU A 473 -3.34 -40.57 24.78
C LEU A 473 -4.27 -39.54 24.11
N PRO A 474 -5.02 -39.95 23.06
CA PRO A 474 -5.92 -39.06 22.35
C PRO A 474 -7.09 -38.63 23.24
N MET A 475 -7.63 -37.44 22.96
CA MET A 475 -8.87 -36.99 23.57
C MET A 475 -10.04 -37.86 23.07
N LEU A 476 -10.90 -38.27 24.01
CA LEU A 476 -12.14 -39.00 23.69
C LEU A 476 -13.21 -38.03 23.17
N ASP A 477 -13.88 -38.43 22.09
CA ASP A 477 -14.98 -37.69 21.50
C ASP A 477 -16.27 -37.96 22.31
N GLY A 478 -16.51 -37.17 23.37
CA GLY A 478 -17.76 -37.24 24.14
C GLY A 478 -17.62 -36.84 25.61
N LYS A 479 -18.77 -36.71 26.31
CA LYS A 479 -18.82 -36.56 27.77
C LYS A 479 -18.75 -37.95 28.43
N THR A 480 -17.61 -38.62 28.35
CA THR A 480 -17.39 -39.85 29.12
C THR A 480 -17.21 -39.48 30.60
N GLN A 481 -18.06 -40.04 31.46
CA GLN A 481 -17.85 -39.96 32.90
C GLN A 481 -16.68 -40.86 33.27
N ASN A 482 -15.83 -40.40 34.18
CA ASN A 482 -14.74 -41.18 34.75
C ASN A 482 -15.36 -42.22 35.69
N ASP A 483 -15.86 -43.32 35.13
CA ASP A 483 -16.55 -44.39 35.86
C ASP A 483 -15.62 -45.59 35.98
N VAL A 484 -15.23 -45.89 37.23
CA VAL A 484 -14.30 -46.97 37.55
C VAL A 484 -14.90 -48.35 37.26
N TYR A 485 -16.23 -48.48 37.30
CA TYR A 485 -16.93 -49.71 36.96
C TYR A 485 -16.99 -49.98 35.46
N LYS A 486 -16.70 -48.96 34.64
CA LYS A 486 -16.75 -49.04 33.18
C LYS A 486 -15.51 -48.39 32.56
N PRO A 487 -14.30 -48.96 32.76
CA PRO A 487 -13.10 -48.47 32.09
C PRO A 487 -13.31 -48.44 30.56
N CYS A 488 -12.86 -47.38 29.90
CA CYS A 488 -12.93 -47.22 28.44
C CYS A 488 -12.27 -48.40 27.71
N VAL A 489 -11.15 -48.90 28.23
CA VAL A 489 -10.42 -50.05 27.66
C VAL A 489 -11.29 -51.32 27.61
N SER A 490 -12.25 -51.45 28.52
CA SER A 490 -13.19 -52.58 28.57
C SER A 490 -14.48 -52.33 27.77
N THR A 491 -14.99 -51.09 27.77
CA THR A 491 -16.29 -50.75 27.18
C THR A 491 -16.22 -50.40 25.71
N ASN A 492 -15.10 -49.83 25.26
CA ASN A 492 -14.85 -49.53 23.85
C ASN A 492 -13.42 -49.95 23.46
N PRO A 493 -13.16 -51.25 23.27
CA PRO A 493 -11.82 -51.78 23.01
C PRO A 493 -11.16 -51.25 21.73
N ASP A 494 -11.96 -50.86 20.74
CA ASP A 494 -11.49 -50.38 19.43
C ASP A 494 -11.22 -48.86 19.41
N ASP A 495 -11.46 -48.14 20.52
CA ASP A 495 -11.17 -46.70 20.56
C ASP A 495 -9.65 -46.47 20.51
N PRO A 496 -9.16 -45.47 19.74
CA PRO A 496 -7.75 -45.09 19.72
C PRO A 496 -7.16 -44.80 21.11
N PHE A 497 -7.96 -44.33 22.07
CA PHE A 497 -7.55 -44.18 23.45
C PHE A 497 -7.25 -45.52 24.12
N ALA A 498 -8.09 -46.54 23.91
CA ALA A 498 -7.89 -47.87 24.46
C ALA A 498 -6.58 -48.49 23.94
N GLU A 499 -6.30 -48.31 22.64
CA GLU A 499 -5.03 -48.75 22.04
C GLU A 499 -3.83 -47.97 22.60
N GLY A 500 -3.96 -46.66 22.79
CA GLY A 500 -2.95 -45.84 23.47
C GLY A 500 -2.64 -46.32 24.89
N ILE A 501 -3.65 -46.78 25.65
CA ILE A 501 -3.45 -47.36 26.98
C ILE A 501 -2.78 -48.75 26.92
N ARG A 502 -3.09 -49.58 25.92
CA ARG A 502 -2.38 -50.87 25.72
C ARG A 502 -0.91 -50.66 25.38
N ALA A 503 -0.61 -49.70 24.50
CA ALA A 503 0.76 -49.31 24.19
C ALA A 503 1.51 -48.81 25.43
N LEU A 504 0.87 -47.94 26.23
CA LEU A 504 1.42 -47.46 27.49
C LEU A 504 1.67 -48.61 28.48
N ARG A 505 0.74 -49.56 28.59
CA ARG A 505 0.91 -50.78 29.41
C ARG A 505 2.15 -51.54 28.98
N THR A 506 2.29 -51.85 27.69
CA THR A 506 3.45 -52.59 27.16
C THR A 506 4.76 -51.85 27.43
N ALA A 507 4.81 -50.54 27.25
CA ALA A 507 6.00 -49.74 27.56
C ALA A 507 6.36 -49.79 29.06
N LEU A 508 5.35 -49.68 29.94
CA LEU A 508 5.54 -49.76 31.38
C LEU A 508 5.86 -51.17 31.87
N GLU A 509 5.36 -52.21 31.21
CA GLU A 509 5.56 -53.60 31.63
C GLU A 509 7.05 -53.98 31.64
N PHE A 510 7.82 -53.47 30.67
CA PHE A 510 9.27 -53.64 30.65
C PHE A 510 10.03 -52.87 31.73
N SER A 511 9.48 -51.76 32.24
CA SER A 511 10.15 -50.89 33.22
C SER A 511 9.71 -51.14 34.66
N VAL A 512 8.44 -51.48 34.88
CA VAL A 512 7.82 -51.60 36.20
C VAL A 512 8.07 -52.98 36.82
N PHE A 513 8.13 -54.06 36.03
CA PHE A 513 8.23 -55.43 36.55
C PHE A 513 9.66 -56.01 36.61
N SER A 514 10.69 -55.20 36.39
CA SER A 514 12.08 -55.59 36.68
C SER A 514 12.34 -55.54 38.20
N ASP A 515 12.96 -56.60 38.75
CA ASP A 515 13.43 -56.70 40.14
C ASP A 515 12.36 -56.63 41.26
N GLY A 516 11.22 -57.31 41.09
CA GLY A 516 10.25 -57.52 42.20
C GLY A 516 9.43 -56.28 42.60
N LYS A 517 9.57 -55.19 41.85
CA LYS A 517 8.78 -53.96 41.97
C LYS A 517 7.32 -54.19 41.58
N LYS A 518 6.39 -53.64 42.36
CA LYS A 518 4.94 -53.86 42.20
C LYS A 518 4.09 -52.61 42.38
N ILE A 519 4.65 -51.48 42.81
CA ILE A 519 3.88 -50.28 43.18
C ILE A 519 4.09 -49.17 42.15
N LEU A 520 3.05 -48.90 41.35
CA LEU A 520 3.01 -47.84 40.35
C LEU A 520 2.22 -46.64 40.87
N MET A 521 2.89 -45.51 41.06
CA MET A 521 2.25 -44.24 41.40
C MET A 521 1.88 -43.47 40.12
N VAL A 522 0.64 -42.98 40.05
CA VAL A 522 0.17 -42.10 38.98
C VAL A 522 -0.08 -40.72 39.56
N SER A 523 0.60 -39.71 39.03
CA SER A 523 0.46 -38.31 39.45
C SER A 523 0.49 -37.36 38.25
N GLY A 524 0.55 -36.05 38.49
CA GLY A 524 0.51 -35.03 37.45
C GLY A 524 0.61 -33.63 38.03
N LEU A 525 0.98 -32.66 37.19
CA LEU A 525 1.35 -31.31 37.63
C LEU A 525 0.18 -30.55 38.25
N VAL A 526 -0.94 -30.47 37.53
CA VAL A 526 -2.11 -29.66 37.90
C VAL A 526 -3.39 -30.48 37.91
N GLN A 527 -4.46 -29.91 38.43
CA GLN A 527 -5.78 -30.51 38.37
C GLN A 527 -6.29 -30.63 36.92
N GLY A 528 -7.13 -31.65 36.66
CA GLY A 528 -7.80 -31.78 35.37
C GLY A 528 -6.95 -32.32 34.21
N VAL A 529 -5.72 -32.77 34.47
CA VAL A 529 -4.88 -33.48 33.47
C VAL A 529 -5.38 -34.89 33.15
N GLY A 530 -6.24 -35.46 34.01
CA GLY A 530 -6.87 -36.77 33.80
C GLY A 530 -6.16 -37.96 34.45
N LYS A 531 -5.41 -37.74 35.53
CA LYS A 531 -4.71 -38.80 36.32
C LYS A 531 -5.59 -40.01 36.62
N SER A 532 -6.70 -39.79 37.34
CA SER A 532 -7.66 -40.83 37.72
C SER A 532 -8.24 -41.59 36.53
N PHE A 533 -8.42 -40.93 35.38
CA PHE A 533 -8.89 -41.57 34.16
C PHE A 533 -7.80 -42.46 33.56
N VAL A 534 -6.55 -41.99 33.51
CA VAL A 534 -5.41 -42.77 33.02
C VAL A 534 -5.11 -43.93 33.96
N SER A 535 -5.07 -43.73 35.28
CA SER A 535 -4.79 -44.77 36.28
C SER A 535 -5.83 -45.89 36.26
N THR A 536 -7.12 -45.54 36.19
CA THR A 536 -8.22 -46.52 36.07
C THR A 536 -8.09 -47.39 34.82
N ASN A 537 -7.88 -46.76 33.66
CA ASN A 537 -7.81 -47.49 32.39
C ASN A 537 -6.52 -48.30 32.27
N LEU A 538 -5.40 -47.78 32.79
CA LEU A 538 -4.12 -48.49 32.81
C LEU A 538 -4.20 -49.72 33.73
N ALA A 539 -4.79 -49.58 34.93
CA ALA A 539 -4.98 -50.69 35.85
C ALA A 539 -5.89 -51.78 35.27
N ALA A 540 -7.01 -51.39 34.65
CA ALA A 540 -7.88 -52.31 33.92
C ALA A 540 -7.14 -53.02 32.77
N SER A 541 -6.28 -52.33 32.03
CA SER A 541 -5.47 -52.91 30.95
C SER A 541 -4.48 -53.98 31.44
N PHE A 542 -3.87 -53.79 32.61
CA PHE A 542 -3.03 -54.82 33.26
C PHE A 542 -3.85 -56.01 33.78
N ALA A 543 -5.04 -55.76 34.33
CA ALA A 543 -5.94 -56.82 34.77
C ALA A 543 -6.40 -57.71 33.60
N MET A 544 -6.70 -57.10 32.46
CA MET A 544 -7.04 -57.82 31.22
C MET A 544 -5.89 -58.65 30.64
N SER A 545 -4.62 -58.37 30.99
CA SER A 545 -3.48 -59.25 30.67
C SER A 545 -3.26 -60.39 31.68
N GLY A 546 -4.18 -60.58 32.63
CA GLY A 546 -4.13 -61.67 33.61
C GLY A 546 -3.33 -61.36 34.88
N LYS A 547 -2.88 -60.11 35.09
CA LYS A 547 -2.23 -59.68 36.33
C LYS A 547 -3.29 -59.35 37.37
N LYS A 548 -3.08 -59.71 38.63
CA LYS A 548 -3.96 -59.30 39.72
C LYS A 548 -3.62 -57.87 40.17
N VAL A 549 -4.47 -56.91 39.82
CA VAL A 549 -4.23 -55.47 40.01
C VAL A 549 -5.12 -54.87 41.08
N LEU A 550 -4.52 -54.09 41.99
CA LEU A 550 -5.24 -53.23 42.93
C LEU A 550 -5.04 -51.76 42.56
N LEU A 551 -6.11 -51.04 42.25
CA LEU A 551 -6.10 -49.58 42.14
C LEU A 551 -6.53 -48.96 43.46
N VAL A 552 -5.75 -48.03 43.99
CA VAL A 552 -6.05 -47.37 45.25
C VAL A 552 -6.16 -45.86 45.05
N ASP A 553 -7.28 -45.28 45.49
CA ASP A 553 -7.51 -43.83 45.48
C ASP A 553 -6.77 -43.17 46.64
N MET A 554 -5.62 -42.55 46.35
CA MET A 554 -4.81 -41.79 47.33
C MET A 554 -5.25 -40.33 47.45
N ASP A 555 -6.23 -39.84 46.68
CA ASP A 555 -6.75 -38.48 46.86
C ASP A 555 -7.75 -38.46 48.02
N LEU A 556 -7.24 -38.56 49.24
CA LEU A 556 -8.04 -38.54 50.48
C LEU A 556 -8.81 -37.22 50.70
N ARG A 557 -8.54 -36.19 49.90
CA ARG A 557 -9.19 -34.87 50.00
C ARG A 557 -10.40 -34.76 49.09
N ARG A 558 -10.27 -35.20 47.84
CA ARG A 558 -11.29 -35.02 46.80
C ARG A 558 -11.83 -36.32 46.18
N GLY A 559 -11.29 -37.48 46.55
CA GLY A 559 -11.74 -38.84 46.27
C GLY A 559 -12.76 -38.95 45.12
N HIS A 560 -12.26 -39.17 43.91
CA HIS A 560 -13.08 -39.11 42.69
C HIS A 560 -13.37 -40.48 42.09
N LEU A 561 -12.64 -41.53 42.49
CA LEU A 561 -12.78 -42.87 41.92
C LEU A 561 -14.05 -43.58 42.43
N PHE A 562 -14.48 -43.27 43.66
CA PHE A 562 -15.61 -43.95 44.29
C PHE A 562 -16.53 -42.97 45.03
N LYS A 563 -17.61 -42.52 44.40
CA LYS A 563 -18.53 -41.56 45.01
C LYS A 563 -19.38 -42.13 46.16
N HIS A 564 -19.44 -43.46 46.35
CA HIS A 564 -20.50 -44.12 47.14
C HIS A 564 -20.02 -45.19 48.15
N SER A 565 -18.74 -45.25 48.54
CA SER A 565 -18.30 -46.16 49.62
C SER A 565 -17.92 -45.40 50.89
N GLN A 566 -18.53 -45.78 52.02
CA GLN A 566 -18.18 -45.30 53.37
C GLN A 566 -17.04 -46.10 54.02
N LYS A 567 -16.54 -47.15 53.35
CA LYS A 567 -15.39 -47.94 53.77
C LYS A 567 -14.32 -47.88 52.68
N GLY A 568 -13.11 -47.43 53.01
CA GLY A 568 -11.98 -47.31 52.10
C GLY A 568 -10.65 -47.24 52.83
N LEU A 569 -9.64 -46.63 52.19
CA LEU A 569 -8.28 -46.57 52.70
C LEU A 569 -8.20 -45.87 54.07
N CYS A 570 -8.91 -44.76 54.26
CA CYS A 570 -8.93 -44.05 55.53
C CYS A 570 -9.33 -44.96 56.69
N GLU A 571 -10.46 -45.67 56.59
CA GLU A 571 -10.95 -46.54 57.66
C GLU A 571 -10.04 -47.77 57.86
N MET A 572 -9.45 -48.29 56.78
CA MET A 572 -8.49 -49.39 56.82
C MET A 572 -7.24 -49.00 57.61
N LEU A 573 -6.66 -47.82 57.32
CA LEU A 573 -5.48 -47.31 58.02
C LEU A 573 -5.79 -46.84 59.45
N GLU A 574 -7.00 -46.36 59.74
CA GLU A 574 -7.36 -45.96 61.09
C GLU A 574 -7.56 -47.16 62.02
N LYS A 575 -8.18 -48.24 61.52
CA LYS A 575 -8.50 -49.46 62.29
C LYS A 575 -7.41 -50.54 62.26
N GLU A 576 -6.38 -50.37 61.43
CA GLU A 576 -5.35 -51.39 61.17
C GLU A 576 -5.94 -52.76 60.75
N ASP A 577 -7.06 -52.71 60.01
CA ASP A 577 -7.78 -53.89 59.52
C ASP A 577 -7.57 -54.03 58.00
N TYR A 578 -6.66 -54.93 57.61
CA TYR A 578 -6.29 -55.20 56.22
C TYR A 578 -7.10 -56.34 55.57
N SER A 579 -8.33 -56.54 56.03
CA SER A 579 -9.26 -57.50 55.43
C SER A 579 -9.68 -57.10 54.02
N ASP A 580 -10.01 -58.10 53.20
CA ASP A 580 -10.44 -57.88 51.82
C ASP A 580 -11.85 -57.23 51.74
N GLU A 581 -12.54 -57.01 52.87
CA GLU A 581 -13.87 -56.38 52.94
C GLU A 581 -13.89 -54.92 52.43
N TYR A 582 -12.75 -54.22 52.55
CA TYR A 582 -12.60 -52.84 52.08
C TYR A 582 -12.33 -52.74 50.58
N VAL A 583 -12.00 -53.86 49.93
CA VAL A 583 -11.60 -53.91 48.53
C VAL A 583 -12.78 -54.33 47.67
N VAL A 584 -13.07 -53.53 46.63
CA VAL A 584 -14.16 -53.80 45.70
C VAL A 584 -13.64 -54.53 44.48
N HIS A 585 -14.20 -55.69 44.19
CA HIS A 585 -13.97 -56.40 42.94
C HIS A 585 -14.77 -55.73 41.81
N VAL A 586 -14.08 -55.20 40.80
CA VAL A 586 -14.71 -54.50 39.67
C VAL A 586 -14.88 -55.41 38.46
N MET A 587 -13.83 -56.14 38.09
CA MET A 587 -13.82 -57.15 37.02
C MET A 587 -12.72 -58.16 37.28
N ASP A 588 -12.62 -59.21 36.46
CA ASP A 588 -11.62 -60.27 36.63
C ASP A 588 -10.21 -59.69 36.80
N ASN A 589 -9.55 -60.08 37.89
CA ASN A 589 -8.22 -59.61 38.29
C ASN A 589 -8.09 -58.10 38.55
N PHE A 590 -9.19 -57.32 38.59
CA PHE A 590 -9.18 -55.89 38.86
C PHE A 590 -9.96 -55.52 40.12
N TYR A 591 -9.22 -54.96 41.07
CA TYR A 591 -9.70 -54.63 42.40
C TYR A 591 -9.46 -53.14 42.67
N VAL A 592 -10.37 -52.52 43.41
CA VAL A 592 -10.31 -51.09 43.71
C VAL A 592 -10.51 -50.86 45.20
N LEU A 593 -9.63 -50.06 45.80
CA LEU A 593 -9.76 -49.54 47.16
C LEU A 593 -9.98 -48.03 47.08
N GLY A 594 -11.20 -47.58 47.40
CA GLY A 594 -11.55 -46.16 47.42
C GLY A 594 -10.89 -45.41 48.58
N SER A 595 -10.93 -44.08 48.54
CA SER A 595 -10.28 -43.23 49.57
C SER A 595 -10.91 -43.40 50.97
N GLY A 596 -12.20 -43.74 51.04
CA GLY A 596 -12.97 -43.78 52.28
C GLY A 596 -13.52 -42.40 52.67
N ALA A 597 -13.99 -42.25 53.91
CA ALA A 597 -14.48 -40.99 54.44
C ALA A 597 -13.38 -39.93 54.53
N ARG A 598 -13.79 -38.65 54.48
CA ARG A 598 -12.85 -37.53 54.61
C ARG A 598 -12.29 -37.47 56.02
N VAL A 599 -10.97 -37.50 56.09
CA VAL A 599 -10.19 -37.41 57.32
C VAL A 599 -9.65 -35.98 57.53
N VAL A 600 -9.46 -35.60 58.80
CA VAL A 600 -8.97 -34.26 59.17
C VAL A 600 -7.50 -34.06 58.79
N ASN A 601 -6.68 -35.12 58.89
CA ASN A 601 -5.25 -35.06 58.57
C ASN A 601 -4.80 -36.19 57.60
N PRO A 602 -5.03 -36.05 56.28
CA PRO A 602 -4.59 -36.99 55.27
C PRO A 602 -3.08 -37.28 55.28
N GLY A 603 -2.27 -36.22 55.37
CA GLY A 603 -0.81 -36.34 55.31
C GLY A 603 -0.22 -37.12 56.49
N GLY A 604 -0.81 -36.97 57.69
CA GLY A 604 -0.41 -37.76 58.86
C GLY A 604 -0.66 -39.26 58.70
N LEU A 605 -1.76 -39.65 58.06
CA LEU A 605 -2.07 -41.06 57.76
C LEU A 605 -1.11 -41.63 56.72
N LEU A 606 -0.82 -40.89 55.66
CA LEU A 606 0.10 -41.32 54.60
C LEU A 606 1.56 -41.42 55.08
N ASN A 607 1.98 -40.61 56.06
CA ASN A 607 3.32 -40.67 56.65
C ASN A 607 3.42 -41.63 57.85
N SER A 608 2.35 -42.37 58.17
CA SER A 608 2.34 -43.30 59.30
C SER A 608 2.95 -44.66 58.93
N SER A 609 3.45 -45.40 59.93
CA SER A 609 3.90 -46.79 59.75
C SER A 609 2.78 -47.72 59.25
N ARG A 610 1.52 -47.35 59.49
CA ARG A 610 0.34 -48.09 59.04
C ARG A 610 0.22 -48.12 57.52
N PHE A 611 0.58 -47.03 56.85
CA PHE A 611 0.57 -46.99 55.39
C PHE A 611 1.61 -47.93 54.79
N SER A 612 2.80 -48.01 55.40
CA SER A 612 3.81 -49.00 55.03
C SER A 612 3.29 -50.42 55.25
N ALA A 613 2.72 -50.70 56.43
CA ALA A 613 2.18 -52.02 56.76
C ALA A 613 1.04 -52.45 55.83
N PHE A 614 0.18 -51.51 55.41
CA PHE A 614 -0.81 -51.71 54.37
C PHE A 614 -0.16 -52.15 53.05
N LEU A 615 0.82 -51.40 52.54
CA LEU A 615 1.46 -51.74 51.28
C LEU A 615 2.16 -53.09 51.35
N ASP A 616 2.85 -53.40 52.46
CA ASP A 616 3.52 -54.68 52.67
C ASP A 616 2.51 -55.85 52.68
N ALA A 617 1.39 -55.71 53.40
CA ALA A 617 0.35 -56.74 53.46
C ALA A 617 -0.33 -57.01 52.10
N PHE A 618 -0.41 -56.00 51.24
CA PHE A 618 -1.04 -56.10 49.93
C PHE A 618 -0.05 -56.46 48.81
N ARG A 619 1.26 -56.24 49.01
CA ARG A 619 2.32 -56.56 48.04
C ARG A 619 2.41 -58.04 47.71
N ASP A 620 2.07 -58.92 48.65
CA ASP A 620 2.04 -60.37 48.43
C ASP A 620 0.74 -60.86 47.76
N LYS A 621 -0.35 -60.11 47.90
CA LYS A 621 -1.69 -60.49 47.40
C LYS A 621 -1.94 -60.09 45.94
N TYR A 622 -1.21 -59.10 45.44
CA TYR A 622 -1.41 -58.49 44.12
C TYR A 622 -0.11 -58.48 43.32
N ASP A 623 -0.24 -58.60 42.01
CA ASP A 623 0.90 -58.50 41.09
C ASP A 623 1.30 -57.05 40.85
N LEU A 624 0.32 -56.12 40.88
CA LEU A 624 0.51 -54.69 40.67
C LEU A 624 -0.43 -53.89 41.57
N ILE A 625 0.10 -52.88 42.25
CA ILE A 625 -0.66 -51.90 43.02
C ILE A 625 -0.50 -50.53 42.34
N VAL A 626 -1.60 -49.96 41.85
CA VAL A 626 -1.62 -48.64 41.21
C VAL A 626 -2.16 -47.61 42.21
N LEU A 627 -1.38 -46.57 42.50
CA LEU A 627 -1.73 -45.51 43.45
C LEU A 627 -2.12 -44.23 42.69
N ASP A 628 -3.40 -43.84 42.71
CA ASP A 628 -3.89 -42.60 42.07
C ASP A 628 -3.77 -41.42 43.03
N THR A 629 -2.86 -40.49 42.75
CA THR A 629 -2.49 -39.41 43.69
C THR A 629 -3.04 -38.04 43.30
N PRO A 630 -3.21 -37.11 44.25
CA PRO A 630 -3.49 -35.71 43.93
C PRO A 630 -2.32 -35.07 43.15
N PRO A 631 -2.56 -33.98 42.41
CA PRO A 631 -1.49 -33.30 41.68
C PRO A 631 -0.41 -32.71 42.61
N VAL A 632 0.85 -32.80 42.18
CA VAL A 632 2.02 -32.40 42.98
C VAL A 632 2.01 -30.93 43.39
N PHE A 633 1.58 -30.00 42.51
CA PHE A 633 1.49 -28.58 42.85
C PHE A 633 0.30 -28.23 43.74
N GLN A 634 -0.62 -29.17 43.96
CA GLN A 634 -1.78 -28.92 44.81
C GLN A 634 -1.54 -29.36 46.25
N CYS A 635 -0.85 -30.47 46.47
CA CYS A 635 -0.65 -31.02 47.79
C CYS A 635 0.61 -31.89 47.90
N SER A 636 1.23 -31.87 49.08
CA SER A 636 2.37 -32.71 49.44
C SER A 636 2.05 -34.20 49.60
N ASP A 637 0.77 -34.58 49.59
CA ASP A 637 0.35 -35.98 49.76
C ASP A 637 0.99 -36.90 48.71
N ALA A 638 1.18 -36.42 47.47
CA ALA A 638 1.88 -37.14 46.41
C ALA A 638 3.35 -37.44 46.78
N LEU A 639 4.04 -36.51 47.45
CA LEU A 639 5.44 -36.68 47.88
C LEU A 639 5.58 -37.68 49.03
N LEU A 640 4.54 -37.84 49.84
CA LEU A 640 4.51 -38.85 50.91
C LEU A 640 4.31 -40.25 50.33
N VAL A 641 3.42 -40.38 49.35
CA VAL A 641 3.17 -41.66 48.65
C VAL A 641 4.38 -42.08 47.82
N GLU A 642 5.10 -41.13 47.22
CA GLU A 642 6.30 -41.39 46.41
C GLU A 642 7.33 -42.26 47.12
N LYS A 643 7.52 -42.06 48.44
CA LYS A 643 8.50 -42.81 49.26
C LYS A 643 8.28 -44.33 49.25
N HIS A 644 7.06 -44.76 48.95
CA HIS A 644 6.67 -46.17 48.92
C HIS A 644 6.39 -46.68 47.50
N ALA A 645 6.47 -45.81 46.50
CA ALA A 645 6.29 -46.20 45.10
C ALA A 645 7.57 -46.84 44.56
N ASP A 646 7.42 -47.74 43.59
CA ASP A 646 8.55 -48.30 42.85
C ASP A 646 8.78 -47.55 41.52
N TYR A 647 7.72 -46.91 41.00
CA TYR A 647 7.69 -46.19 39.72
C TYR A 647 6.68 -45.04 39.73
N LEU A 648 7.00 -43.90 39.10
CA LEU A 648 6.10 -42.75 38.94
C LEU A 648 5.76 -42.51 37.46
N LEU A 649 4.47 -42.60 37.15
CA LEU A 649 3.92 -42.15 35.89
C LEU A 649 3.32 -40.75 36.06
N CYS A 650 3.92 -39.76 35.41
CA CYS A 650 3.46 -38.38 35.44
C CYS A 650 2.59 -38.05 34.21
N VAL A 651 1.33 -37.72 34.46
CA VAL A 651 0.34 -37.37 33.43
C VAL A 651 0.41 -35.88 33.12
N LEU A 652 0.81 -35.57 31.89
CA LEU A 652 0.86 -34.21 31.34
C LEU A 652 -0.36 -33.96 30.46
N LYS A 653 -1.01 -32.80 30.59
CA LYS A 653 -2.02 -32.38 29.62
C LYS A 653 -1.34 -31.74 28.39
N HIS A 654 -1.69 -32.20 27.20
CA HIS A 654 -1.18 -31.65 25.95
C HIS A 654 -1.44 -30.14 25.83
N ALA A 655 -0.43 -29.37 25.40
CA ALA A 655 -0.47 -27.92 25.20
C ALA A 655 -0.88 -27.08 26.43
N ALA A 656 -0.71 -27.61 27.65
CA ALA A 656 -1.16 -26.95 28.88
C ALA A 656 -0.04 -26.60 29.89
N HIS A 657 1.14 -27.18 29.73
CA HIS A 657 2.26 -27.04 30.66
C HIS A 657 3.45 -26.41 29.97
N THR A 658 4.22 -25.57 30.66
CA THR A 658 5.53 -25.08 30.20
C THR A 658 6.62 -26.08 30.58
N ILE A 659 7.76 -26.09 29.87
CA ILE A 659 8.92 -26.92 30.22
C ILE A 659 9.36 -26.65 31.66
N GLU A 660 9.46 -25.38 32.04
CA GLU A 660 9.82 -24.94 33.39
C GLU A 660 8.91 -25.57 34.45
N SER A 661 7.59 -25.56 34.23
CA SER A 661 6.63 -26.18 35.16
C SER A 661 6.79 -27.70 35.28
N ILE A 662 7.25 -28.37 34.23
CA ILE A 662 7.54 -29.80 34.25
C ILE A 662 8.83 -30.07 35.04
N GLN A 663 9.87 -29.28 34.82
CA GLN A 663 11.13 -29.39 35.55
C GLN A 663 10.94 -29.09 37.04
N ASP A 664 10.15 -28.07 37.40
CA ASP A 664 9.84 -27.76 38.81
C ASP A 664 9.10 -28.90 39.51
N ALA A 665 8.15 -29.55 38.83
CA ALA A 665 7.46 -30.72 39.36
C ALA A 665 8.42 -31.89 39.60
N LEU A 666 9.32 -32.16 38.65
CA LEU A 666 10.34 -33.20 38.79
C LEU A 666 11.30 -32.91 39.94
N ASN A 667 11.82 -31.68 40.01
CA ASN A 667 12.67 -31.22 41.10
C ASN A 667 12.00 -31.36 42.47
N THR A 668 10.67 -31.19 42.52
CA THR A 668 9.91 -31.39 43.77
C THR A 668 9.92 -32.85 44.20
N PHE A 669 9.73 -33.79 43.26
CA PHE A 669 9.80 -35.23 43.49
C PHE A 669 11.24 -35.72 43.80
N ASP A 670 12.25 -35.20 43.10
CA ASP A 670 13.65 -35.57 43.36
C ASP A 670 14.16 -35.10 44.73
N ARG A 671 13.54 -34.06 45.32
CA ARG A 671 13.89 -33.58 46.67
C ARG A 671 13.26 -34.39 47.80
N SER A 672 12.19 -35.15 47.55
CA SER A 672 11.46 -35.88 48.60
C SER A 672 12.04 -37.25 48.94
N THR A 673 12.90 -37.81 48.09
CA THR A 673 13.41 -39.18 48.21
C THR A 673 14.93 -39.24 48.10
N GLU A 674 15.57 -40.09 48.92
CA GLU A 674 17.03 -40.29 48.90
C GLU A 674 17.49 -41.19 47.74
N THR A 675 16.57 -42.00 47.20
CA THR A 675 16.82 -42.84 46.02
C THR A 675 15.96 -42.35 44.86
N PRO A 676 16.57 -42.10 43.67
CA PRO A 676 15.82 -41.58 42.53
C PRO A 676 14.86 -42.67 42.03
N LEU A 677 13.57 -42.39 42.20
CA LEU A 677 12.49 -43.19 41.65
C LEU A 677 12.57 -43.19 40.12
N GLN A 678 12.24 -44.31 39.47
CA GLN A 678 12.08 -44.32 38.01
C GLN A 678 10.81 -43.56 37.63
N LYS A 679 10.93 -42.67 36.63
CA LYS A 679 9.88 -41.75 36.20
C LYS A 679 9.60 -41.94 34.72
N ALA A 680 8.35 -41.77 34.31
CA ALA A 680 7.97 -41.62 32.90
C ALA A 680 6.85 -40.60 32.75
N PHE A 681 6.75 -40.01 31.56
CA PHE A 681 5.68 -39.11 31.19
C PHE A 681 4.67 -39.76 30.27
N VAL A 682 3.41 -39.34 30.39
CA VAL A 682 2.36 -39.63 29.40
C VAL A 682 1.60 -38.35 29.10
N PHE A 683 1.45 -38.03 27.81
CA PHE A 683 0.56 -36.95 27.40
C PHE A 683 -0.87 -37.46 27.36
N ASN A 684 -1.79 -36.70 27.93
CA ASN A 684 -3.21 -36.96 27.88
C ASN A 684 -3.94 -35.80 27.20
N LYS A 685 -5.11 -36.11 26.62
CA LYS A 685 -5.95 -35.17 25.86
C LYS A 685 -5.26 -34.61 24.62
N CYS A 686 -4.48 -35.44 23.92
CA CYS A 686 -3.91 -35.07 22.63
C CYS A 686 -5.02 -34.91 21.59
N GLU A 687 -5.00 -33.82 20.83
CA GLU A 687 -5.98 -33.59 19.77
C GLU A 687 -5.78 -34.60 18.64
N ARG A 688 -6.88 -35.21 18.15
CA ARG A 688 -6.86 -36.14 17.01
C ARG A 688 -6.44 -35.40 15.74
N HIS A 689 -5.17 -35.48 15.37
CA HIS A 689 -4.65 -34.90 14.13
C HIS A 689 -4.52 -35.97 13.05
N ALA A 690 -5.23 -35.78 11.93
CA ALA A 690 -5.26 -36.67 10.77
C ALA A 690 -3.93 -36.75 9.97
N GLY A 691 -2.86 -36.10 10.43
CA GLY A 691 -1.57 -36.01 9.73
C GLY A 691 -0.35 -36.46 10.53
N TYR A 692 -0.49 -36.78 11.82
CA TYR A 692 0.58 -37.40 12.60
C TYR A 692 0.42 -38.91 12.49
N GLY A 693 1.21 -39.53 11.61
CA GLY A 693 1.21 -40.97 11.40
C GLY A 693 1.39 -41.71 12.72
N TYR A 694 0.40 -42.54 13.07
CA TYR A 694 0.37 -43.44 14.22
C TYR A 694 1.39 -44.60 14.12
N GLY A 695 2.48 -44.43 13.37
CA GLY A 695 3.37 -45.50 12.94
C GLY A 695 4.87 -45.27 13.14
N SER A 696 5.31 -44.27 13.90
CA SER A 696 6.75 -44.01 14.05
C SER A 696 7.14 -43.52 15.43
N TYR A 697 7.15 -44.43 16.41
CA TYR A 697 8.13 -44.37 17.50
C TYR A 697 8.81 -45.72 17.59
N GLY A 698 9.98 -45.80 16.96
CA GLY A 698 10.84 -46.97 16.93
C GLY A 698 11.45 -47.21 18.30
N TYR A 699 11.11 -48.36 18.87
CA TYR A 699 11.90 -49.01 19.90
C TYR A 699 13.22 -49.48 19.25
N TYR A 700 14.32 -48.76 19.47
CA TYR A 700 15.67 -49.31 19.32
C TYR A 700 16.52 -48.83 20.49
N GLY A 701 16.52 -49.66 21.53
CA GLY A 701 17.46 -49.55 22.64
C GLY A 701 18.89 -49.76 22.14
N TYR A 702 19.77 -48.91 22.67
CA TYR A 702 21.22 -49.04 22.64
C TYR A 702 21.66 -50.48 22.95
N HIS A 703 22.19 -51.19 21.94
CA HIS A 703 23.19 -52.24 22.18
C HIS A 703 24.57 -51.60 22.06
N LYS A 704 25.19 -51.31 23.21
CA LYS A 704 26.65 -51.25 23.33
C LYS A 704 27.18 -52.64 22.96
N LYS A 705 27.93 -52.75 21.85
CA LYS A 705 28.83 -53.88 21.63
C LYS A 705 30.16 -53.59 22.34
N TYR A 706 30.67 -54.65 22.98
CA TYR A 706 32.01 -54.76 23.55
C TYR A 706 33.11 -54.29 22.60
#